data_AF-A0A9D5SJX2-F1
#
_entry.id   AF-A0A9D5SJX2-F1
#
_cell.length_a   1.000
_cell.length_b   1.000
_cell.length_c   1.000
_cell.angle_alpha   90.00
_cell.angle_beta   90.00
_cell.angle_gamma   90.00
#
_symmetry.space_group_name_H-M   'P 1'
#
loop_
_entity.id
_entity.type
_entity.pdbx_description
1 polymer ?
#
loop_
_entity_poly.entity_id
_entity_poly.type
_entity_poly.pdbx_seq_one_letter_code
_entity_poly.pdbx_strand_id
1 'polypeptide(L)'
;MFKSKTVTAVLLLVFTVVMAAAEARPKYVFLFVGDGMGPTIRQYYQKEFPDSSLEKFPVTQVTGTNNCQGKLTDSAASGTAIACGIKTYNGAVGVNADGKPVTSLAKILRDKGMAIGIITSVGLNDATPGAHYAHRLTRKDHVGVLSDLYASNFDFFAGGFLLKPNTYSTSDYSKLLNKVKYEFRGSYNFDKHKARKRVVYVAPMEPDWPEAPQKRHLLSEVTEFAIQTLQHDKQGFFMLIEGGAIDHRAHNNDLAGTMREMREFDLAVKSALKFQQQHPKETLIVITSDHDTGGMNIKNHQSGSLWKKQANRAIYADSKFKKRFKNKASDEELIKFLSQYFGLAELTLPEQKAMQEALRIYRDPELRKTQNYRSMYGSYNPVVVQMMRLRDARCGVDWTGFSHTDRKVWTNAQGAGEKYFKNIKENSDIPHAISLAVLGEDVMDKAAATPPQLVEKKMEEYFNFITINSHRAIFRYGQKKADPLELSFKGGSIEQTLKRSDRFGRVSFEKLTPDTEYTLTVKRNNKTVFERKIKTLPVIKGKMLGRIGLIADPHVALDPDTHYGRMHSQSVNALALVCKQLAAQKVDFIVLPGDITEASKYPELKAVAKVLNQNKNLKFYGIPGNHDRLKQKSFKELWIKTFGATARLEKHGDLQILLLDTGNGNLADKPENLQAVEALDPALPVVVFSHYQLAPDSYLQDPDRAIHDADKAGNALKKLASMQGIIFVGHKNVATSAKLGKLWQINLPQLTQFPAGVAYAEIYQHGCRLEFQTVLDEFYDEYGRIRGNAMGQKTTYRDRHSLKIWNNFYEFAPQEK
;
A
#
# COMPACT_ATOMS: atom_id res chain seq x y z
N MET A 1 -37.51 65.75 -28.24
CA MET A 1 -36.63 65.01 -29.19
C MET A 1 -35.32 64.67 -28.45
N PHE A 2 -34.87 63.42 -28.52
CA PHE A 2 -33.59 62.88 -27.99
C PHE A 2 -33.37 62.90 -26.47
N LYS A 3 -33.71 61.81 -25.76
CA LYS A 3 -32.98 61.32 -24.55
C LYS A 3 -33.46 59.98 -23.93
N SER A 4 -34.33 59.21 -24.60
CA SER A 4 -34.82 57.92 -24.07
C SER A 4 -34.28 56.69 -24.81
N LYS A 5 -33.82 56.81 -26.06
CA LYS A 5 -33.34 55.65 -26.86
C LYS A 5 -31.90 55.21 -26.52
N THR A 6 -31.07 56.11 -26.01
CA THR A 6 -29.66 55.82 -25.73
C THR A 6 -29.45 55.01 -24.45
N VAL A 7 -30.30 55.22 -23.43
CA VAL A 7 -30.18 54.49 -22.14
C VAL A 7 -30.65 53.04 -22.30
N THR A 8 -31.70 52.78 -23.06
CA THR A 8 -32.16 51.41 -23.38
C THR A 8 -31.19 50.68 -24.31
N ALA A 9 -30.58 51.38 -25.28
CA ALA A 9 -29.56 50.80 -26.15
C ALA A 9 -28.27 50.47 -25.38
N VAL A 10 -27.83 51.34 -24.44
CA VAL A 10 -26.67 51.07 -23.58
C VAL A 10 -26.95 49.96 -22.56
N LEU A 11 -28.16 49.88 -22.00
CA LEU A 11 -28.54 48.75 -21.14
C LEU A 11 -28.67 47.43 -21.91
N LEU A 12 -29.17 47.42 -23.16
CA LEU A 12 -29.14 46.24 -24.01
C LEU A 12 -27.71 45.87 -24.46
N LEU A 13 -26.85 46.86 -24.72
CA LEU A 13 -25.44 46.64 -25.07
C LEU A 13 -24.65 46.11 -23.85
N VAL A 14 -24.95 46.59 -22.65
CA VAL A 14 -24.38 46.07 -21.40
C VAL A 14 -24.94 44.68 -21.08
N PHE A 15 -26.20 44.37 -21.39
CA PHE A 15 -26.73 43.00 -21.27
C PHE A 15 -26.18 42.03 -22.33
N THR A 16 -25.81 42.51 -23.52
CA THR A 16 -25.15 41.69 -24.56
C THR A 16 -23.64 41.54 -24.34
N VAL A 17 -22.98 42.50 -23.67
CA VAL A 17 -21.55 42.41 -23.30
C VAL A 17 -21.35 41.67 -21.97
N VAL A 18 -22.36 41.57 -21.10
CA VAL A 18 -22.33 40.77 -19.85
C VAL A 18 -22.76 39.30 -20.08
N MET A 19 -23.19 38.93 -21.30
CA MET A 19 -22.95 37.57 -21.83
C MET A 19 -21.47 37.41 -22.18
N ALA A 20 -20.59 37.77 -21.24
CA ALA A 20 -19.20 37.38 -21.26
C ALA A 20 -19.20 35.87 -21.49
N ALA A 21 -18.62 35.46 -22.63
CA ALA A 21 -18.57 34.08 -23.09
C ALA A 21 -18.31 33.17 -21.89
N ALA A 22 -19.35 32.44 -21.45
CA ALA A 22 -19.19 31.39 -20.47
C ALA A 22 -18.13 30.47 -21.06
N GLU A 23 -16.96 30.46 -20.43
CA GLU A 23 -15.79 29.83 -20.99
C GLU A 23 -16.12 28.37 -21.29
N ALA A 24 -15.87 27.91 -22.52
CA ALA A 24 -16.23 26.58 -22.94
C ALA A 24 -15.46 25.54 -22.11
N ARG A 25 -16.13 24.93 -21.14
CA ARG A 25 -15.57 23.88 -20.26
C ARG A 25 -15.67 22.53 -20.98
N PRO A 26 -14.60 21.73 -21.01
CA PRO A 26 -14.65 20.41 -21.60
C PRO A 26 -15.60 19.51 -20.80
N LYS A 27 -16.51 18.85 -21.52
CA LYS A 27 -17.35 17.76 -21.05
C LYS A 27 -16.65 16.41 -21.22
N TYR A 28 -15.78 16.28 -22.23
CA TYR A 28 -15.08 15.05 -22.56
C TYR A 28 -13.57 15.28 -22.43
N VAL A 29 -12.93 14.58 -21.51
CA VAL A 29 -11.49 14.73 -21.24
C VAL A 29 -10.78 13.41 -21.51
N PHE A 30 -9.84 13.45 -22.44
CA PHE A 30 -8.92 12.34 -22.73
C PHE A 30 -7.54 12.68 -22.19
N LEU A 31 -7.01 11.82 -21.34
CA LEU A 31 -5.63 11.86 -20.87
C LEU A 31 -4.89 10.63 -21.39
N PHE A 32 -4.01 10.84 -22.35
CA PHE A 32 -3.15 9.82 -22.92
C PHE A 32 -1.77 9.83 -22.24
N VAL A 33 -1.35 8.68 -21.71
CA VAL A 33 -0.02 8.49 -21.12
C VAL A 33 0.69 7.38 -21.89
N GLY A 34 1.74 7.72 -22.64
CA GLY A 34 2.62 6.72 -23.24
C GLY A 34 3.70 6.37 -22.23
N ASP A 35 3.57 5.29 -21.46
CA ASP A 35 4.56 4.92 -20.43
C ASP A 35 5.95 4.75 -21.09
N GLY A 36 6.97 5.44 -20.58
CA GLY A 36 8.32 5.42 -21.16
C GLY A 36 8.47 6.10 -22.53
N MET A 37 7.45 6.81 -23.02
CA MET A 37 7.47 7.54 -24.31
C MET A 37 8.33 8.81 -24.22
N GLY A 38 9.64 8.58 -24.26
CA GLY A 38 10.63 9.63 -24.34
C GLY A 38 10.56 10.50 -25.61
N PRO A 39 11.12 11.71 -25.60
CA PRO A 39 11.09 12.61 -26.76
C PRO A 39 11.76 11.97 -27.98
N THR A 40 12.85 11.22 -27.81
CA THR A 40 13.55 10.58 -28.93
C THR A 40 12.78 9.40 -29.52
N ILE A 41 12.09 8.62 -28.69
CA ILE A 41 11.17 7.56 -29.14
C ILE A 41 10.09 8.15 -30.02
N ARG A 42 9.47 9.24 -29.55
CA ARG A 42 8.42 9.96 -30.28
C ARG A 42 8.92 10.55 -31.60
N GLN A 43 10.07 11.20 -31.60
CA GLN A 43 10.69 11.75 -32.81
C GLN A 43 11.00 10.68 -33.86
N TYR A 44 11.57 9.53 -33.44
CA TYR A 44 11.84 8.44 -34.37
C TYR A 44 10.53 7.89 -34.97
N TYR A 45 9.50 7.70 -34.14
CA TYR A 45 8.17 7.28 -34.60
C TYR A 45 7.60 8.26 -35.63
N GLN A 46 7.68 9.56 -35.39
CA GLN A 46 7.17 10.59 -36.31
C GLN A 46 7.87 10.59 -37.67
N LYS A 47 9.19 10.34 -37.69
CA LYS A 47 9.95 10.16 -38.95
C LYS A 47 9.52 8.92 -39.73
N GLU A 48 9.20 7.84 -39.04
CA GLU A 48 8.74 6.59 -39.66
C GLU A 48 7.27 6.61 -40.10
N PHE A 49 6.46 7.46 -39.45
CA PHE A 49 5.03 7.58 -39.68
C PHE A 49 4.64 9.06 -39.84
N PRO A 50 4.81 9.65 -41.04
CA PRO A 50 4.46 11.05 -41.31
C PRO A 50 2.97 11.38 -41.12
N ASP A 51 2.11 10.36 -41.10
CA ASP A 51 0.67 10.47 -40.79
C ASP A 51 0.37 10.52 -39.29
N SER A 52 1.40 10.57 -38.42
CA SER A 52 1.28 10.64 -36.97
C SER A 52 0.42 11.83 -36.53
N SER A 53 -0.43 11.61 -35.53
CA SER A 53 -1.23 12.65 -34.91
C SER A 53 -0.49 13.41 -33.81
N LEU A 54 0.65 12.88 -33.36
CA LEU A 54 1.34 13.38 -32.18
C LEU A 54 2.01 14.76 -32.39
N GLU A 55 2.29 15.25 -33.59
CA GLU A 55 2.96 16.59 -33.76
C GLU A 55 2.00 17.78 -33.80
N LYS A 56 0.69 17.55 -33.91
CA LYS A 56 -0.23 18.56 -34.45
C LYS A 56 -0.96 19.38 -33.38
N PHE A 57 -0.46 19.37 -32.14
CA PHE A 57 -1.14 19.98 -31.01
C PHE A 57 -0.74 21.46 -30.83
N PRO A 58 -1.70 22.37 -30.62
CA PRO A 58 -1.45 23.81 -30.49
C PRO A 58 -0.66 24.17 -29.22
N VAL A 59 -0.78 23.36 -28.17
CA VAL A 59 0.04 23.50 -26.96
C VAL A 59 0.99 22.31 -26.87
N THR A 60 2.28 22.61 -26.75
CA THR A 60 3.35 21.66 -26.50
C THR A 60 4.28 22.22 -25.44
N GLN A 61 4.44 21.51 -24.33
CA GLN A 61 5.34 21.87 -23.23
C GLN A 61 6.34 20.76 -22.95
N VAL A 62 7.50 21.15 -22.45
CA VAL A 62 8.52 20.21 -21.95
C VAL A 62 8.35 20.09 -20.44
N THR A 63 7.97 18.91 -19.97
CA THR A 63 7.60 18.66 -18.57
C THR A 63 8.63 17.79 -17.84
N GLY A 64 8.98 18.21 -16.63
CA GLY A 64 9.78 17.43 -15.69
C GLY A 64 8.98 16.25 -15.11
N THR A 65 9.66 15.12 -14.95
CA THR A 65 9.06 13.86 -14.48
C THR A 65 9.63 13.39 -13.15
N ASN A 66 10.66 14.05 -12.63
CA ASN A 66 11.34 13.67 -11.39
C ASN A 66 10.37 13.46 -10.23
N ASN A 67 10.69 12.52 -9.35
CA ASN A 67 9.90 12.23 -8.16
C ASN A 67 10.05 13.35 -7.10
N CYS A 68 9.43 13.20 -5.93
CA CYS A 68 9.47 14.22 -4.86
C CYS A 68 10.87 14.51 -4.31
N GLN A 69 11.87 13.69 -4.67
CA GLN A 69 13.27 13.81 -4.24
C GLN A 69 14.15 14.48 -5.30
N GLY A 70 13.58 14.91 -6.43
CA GLY A 70 14.33 15.38 -7.59
C GLY A 70 15.11 14.28 -8.31
N LYS A 71 14.80 13.00 -8.05
CA LYS A 71 15.45 11.84 -8.68
C LYS A 71 14.61 11.31 -9.84
N LEU A 72 15.26 10.49 -10.66
CA LEU A 72 14.62 9.66 -11.68
C LEU A 72 13.39 8.96 -11.12
N THR A 73 12.24 9.20 -11.76
CA THR A 73 10.96 8.63 -11.35
C THR A 73 10.80 7.18 -11.78
N ASP A 74 9.91 6.45 -11.12
CA ASP A 74 9.26 5.29 -11.70
C ASP A 74 7.81 5.62 -12.11
N SER A 75 7.15 4.70 -12.81
CA SER A 75 5.76 4.87 -13.26
C SER A 75 4.77 5.09 -12.11
N ALA A 76 5.05 4.57 -10.91
CA ALA A 76 4.16 4.77 -9.76
C ALA A 76 4.21 6.22 -9.23
N ALA A 77 5.40 6.76 -9.01
CA ALA A 77 5.54 8.15 -8.59
C ALA A 77 5.05 9.13 -9.65
N SER A 78 5.35 8.86 -10.93
CA SER A 78 4.94 9.71 -12.04
C SER A 78 3.43 9.62 -12.31
N GLY A 79 2.87 8.40 -12.32
CA GLY A 79 1.43 8.16 -12.39
C GLY A 79 0.67 8.84 -11.25
N THR A 80 1.21 8.81 -10.02
CA THR A 80 0.62 9.54 -8.88
C THR A 80 0.68 11.05 -9.09
N ALA A 81 1.76 11.59 -9.65
CA ALA A 81 1.84 13.01 -9.98
C ALA A 81 0.80 13.42 -11.04
N ILE A 82 0.68 12.62 -12.11
CA ILE A 82 -0.28 12.83 -13.20
C ILE A 82 -1.74 12.68 -12.71
N ALA A 83 -2.00 11.76 -11.78
CA ALA A 83 -3.33 11.49 -11.27
C ALA A 83 -3.77 12.44 -10.14
N CYS A 84 -2.86 12.81 -9.25
CA CYS A 84 -3.18 13.44 -7.95
C CYS A 84 -2.58 14.85 -7.78
N GLY A 85 -1.76 15.33 -8.71
CA GLY A 85 -1.22 16.69 -8.69
C GLY A 85 -0.06 16.90 -7.73
N ILE A 86 0.48 15.83 -7.16
CA ILE A 86 1.57 15.91 -6.18
C ILE A 86 2.71 14.96 -6.52
N LYS A 87 3.94 15.42 -6.29
CA LYS A 87 5.11 14.56 -6.40
C LYS A 87 5.18 13.62 -5.19
N THR A 88 5.55 12.35 -5.41
CA THR A 88 5.74 11.35 -4.34
C THR A 88 7.02 10.53 -4.57
N TYR A 89 7.29 9.53 -3.73
CA TYR A 89 8.48 8.67 -3.82
C TYR A 89 8.25 7.48 -4.78
N ASN A 90 9.34 6.93 -5.35
CA ASN A 90 9.22 5.81 -6.30
C ASN A 90 8.55 4.58 -5.67
N GLY A 91 7.60 4.01 -6.41
CA GLY A 91 6.77 2.89 -5.98
C GLY A 91 5.49 3.30 -5.25
N ALA A 92 5.27 4.56 -4.90
CA ALA A 92 4.01 5.02 -4.31
C ALA A 92 2.88 5.07 -5.36
N VAL A 93 1.70 4.55 -5.02
CA VAL A 93 0.50 4.57 -5.88
C VAL A 93 -0.59 5.36 -5.14
N GLY A 94 -0.94 6.56 -5.62
CA GLY A 94 -2.02 7.37 -5.04
C GLY A 94 -1.82 7.75 -3.57
N VAL A 95 -0.57 7.86 -3.14
CA VAL A 95 -0.19 8.34 -1.80
C VAL A 95 0.86 9.46 -1.90
N ASN A 96 0.83 10.41 -0.97
CA ASN A 96 1.82 11.47 -0.90
C ASN A 96 3.19 10.96 -0.38
N ALA A 97 4.16 11.86 -0.29
CA ALA A 97 5.51 11.53 0.18
C ALA A 97 5.56 10.93 1.61
N ASP A 98 4.54 11.18 2.43
CA ASP A 98 4.40 10.59 3.78
C ASP A 98 3.71 9.21 3.77
N GLY A 99 3.25 8.75 2.60
CA GLY A 99 2.47 7.53 2.45
C GLY A 99 0.99 7.68 2.81
N LYS A 100 0.49 8.91 2.93
CA LYS A 100 -0.95 9.16 3.16
C LYS A 100 -1.71 9.10 1.83
N PRO A 101 -2.90 8.47 1.79
CA PRO A 101 -3.77 8.52 0.61
C PRO A 101 -4.02 9.95 0.13
N VAL A 102 -3.99 10.15 -1.18
CA VAL A 102 -4.35 11.41 -1.82
C VAL A 102 -5.41 11.18 -2.88
N THR A 103 -6.34 12.12 -2.98
CA THR A 103 -7.48 11.97 -3.91
C THR A 103 -7.03 12.25 -5.34
N SER A 104 -7.29 11.32 -6.25
CA SER A 104 -7.02 11.52 -7.68
C SER A 104 -8.05 12.45 -8.32
N LEU A 105 -7.65 13.14 -9.40
CA LEU A 105 -8.55 13.92 -10.22
C LEU A 105 -9.71 13.07 -10.76
N ALA A 106 -9.44 11.81 -11.14
CA ALA A 106 -10.48 10.88 -11.59
C ALA A 106 -11.57 10.69 -10.53
N LYS A 107 -11.19 10.51 -9.26
CA LYS A 107 -12.16 10.41 -8.15
C LYS A 107 -12.92 11.70 -7.93
N ILE A 108 -12.26 12.85 -8.02
CA ILE A 108 -12.92 14.16 -7.87
C ILE A 108 -13.95 14.37 -8.98
N LEU A 109 -13.59 14.10 -10.24
CA LEU A 109 -14.51 14.23 -11.39
C LEU A 109 -15.67 13.23 -11.31
N ARG A 110 -15.42 12.02 -10.78
CA ARG A 110 -16.47 11.04 -10.48
C ARG A 110 -17.50 11.59 -9.50
N ASP A 111 -17.03 12.20 -8.41
CA ASP A 111 -17.88 12.79 -7.37
C ASP A 111 -18.67 14.01 -7.88
N LYS A 112 -18.14 14.71 -8.89
CA LYS A 112 -18.84 15.77 -9.64
C LYS A 112 -19.78 15.22 -10.73
N GLY A 113 -19.92 13.91 -10.82
CA GLY A 113 -20.91 13.23 -11.66
C GLY A 113 -20.42 12.83 -13.06
N MET A 114 -19.15 13.09 -13.41
CA MET A 114 -18.57 12.60 -14.66
C MET A 114 -18.40 11.08 -14.61
N ALA A 115 -18.47 10.43 -15.76
CA ALA A 115 -18.13 9.02 -15.87
C ALA A 115 -16.61 8.85 -16.00
N ILE A 116 -16.07 7.77 -15.43
CA ILE A 116 -14.63 7.51 -15.43
C ILE A 116 -14.28 6.24 -16.21
N GLY A 117 -13.34 6.36 -17.15
CA GLY A 117 -12.74 5.25 -17.88
C GLY A 117 -11.23 5.12 -17.60
N ILE A 118 -10.75 3.92 -17.28
CA ILE A 118 -9.32 3.63 -17.08
C ILE A 118 -8.92 2.50 -18.04
N ILE A 119 -8.05 2.81 -19.00
CA ILE A 119 -7.65 1.91 -20.09
C ILE A 119 -6.13 1.80 -20.12
N THR A 120 -5.61 0.57 -20.24
CA THR A 120 -4.17 0.32 -20.39
C THR A 120 -3.89 -0.88 -21.30
N SER A 121 -2.80 -0.84 -22.07
CA SER A 121 -2.32 -2.01 -22.82
C SER A 121 -1.61 -3.07 -21.97
N VAL A 122 -1.32 -2.78 -20.69
CA VAL A 122 -0.59 -3.68 -19.77
C VAL A 122 -1.44 -4.17 -18.60
N GLY A 123 -0.86 -4.35 -17.42
CA GLY A 123 -1.58 -4.78 -16.23
C GLY A 123 -2.56 -3.72 -15.76
N LEU A 124 -3.84 -4.05 -15.65
CA LEU A 124 -4.85 -3.10 -15.16
C LEU A 124 -4.56 -2.62 -13.73
N ASN A 125 -3.93 -3.49 -12.93
CA ASN A 125 -3.44 -3.26 -11.57
C ASN A 125 -1.92 -3.00 -11.50
N ASP A 126 -1.35 -2.45 -12.57
CA ASP A 126 -0.02 -1.83 -12.56
C ASP A 126 -0.11 -0.38 -12.03
N ALA A 127 1.04 0.28 -11.97
CA ALA A 127 1.25 1.53 -11.26
C ALA A 127 0.52 2.73 -11.90
N THR A 128 0.71 2.98 -13.19
CA THR A 128 0.13 4.11 -13.90
C THR A 128 -1.41 4.12 -13.87
N PRO A 129 -2.13 3.02 -14.21
CA PRO A 129 -3.58 3.01 -14.09
C PRO A 129 -4.00 2.98 -12.62
N GLY A 130 -3.27 2.24 -11.77
CA GLY A 130 -3.50 2.15 -10.33
C GLY A 130 -3.52 3.50 -9.63
N ALA A 131 -2.64 4.43 -10.02
CA ALA A 131 -2.54 5.74 -9.38
C ALA A 131 -3.82 6.59 -9.49
N HIS A 132 -4.71 6.27 -10.44
CA HIS A 132 -5.99 6.97 -10.60
C HIS A 132 -7.10 6.46 -9.67
N TYR A 133 -6.97 5.25 -9.10
CA TYR A 133 -8.04 4.62 -8.34
C TYR A 133 -7.61 3.95 -7.03
N ALA A 134 -6.31 3.78 -6.79
CA ALA A 134 -5.74 3.02 -5.67
C ALA A 134 -4.85 3.86 -4.76
N HIS A 135 -4.69 3.40 -3.50
CA HIS A 135 -3.86 4.05 -2.49
C HIS A 135 -2.92 3.03 -1.83
N ARG A 136 -1.72 2.84 -2.39
CA ARG A 136 -0.75 1.83 -1.96
C ARG A 136 0.64 2.41 -1.74
N LEU A 137 1.25 2.05 -0.62
CA LEU A 137 2.62 2.45 -0.28
C LEU A 137 3.67 1.88 -1.24
N THR A 138 3.33 0.78 -1.92
CA THR A 138 4.18 0.12 -2.90
C THR A 138 3.37 -0.41 -4.07
N ARG A 139 3.84 -0.17 -5.30
CA ARG A 139 3.29 -0.70 -6.55
C ARG A 139 3.31 -2.23 -6.63
N LYS A 140 4.06 -2.88 -5.75
CA LYS A 140 4.13 -4.35 -5.64
C LYS A 140 2.88 -4.96 -5.00
N ASP A 141 2.04 -4.16 -4.34
CA ASP A 141 0.77 -4.61 -3.78
C ASP A 141 -0.32 -4.74 -4.87
N HIS A 142 -0.07 -5.60 -5.86
CA HIS A 142 -0.95 -5.79 -7.01
C HIS A 142 -2.35 -6.28 -6.63
N VAL A 143 -2.49 -7.02 -5.52
CA VAL A 143 -3.79 -7.45 -4.99
C VAL A 143 -4.50 -6.28 -4.35
N GLY A 144 -3.79 -5.47 -3.57
CA GLY A 144 -4.31 -4.23 -3.02
C GLY A 144 -4.79 -3.28 -4.11
N VAL A 145 -3.97 -2.99 -5.12
CA VAL A 145 -4.37 -2.16 -6.26
C VAL A 145 -5.63 -2.71 -6.91
N LEU A 146 -5.69 -4.01 -7.21
CA LEU A 146 -6.90 -4.61 -7.78
C LEU A 146 -8.13 -4.49 -6.85
N SER A 147 -7.94 -4.57 -5.52
CA SER A 147 -9.02 -4.36 -4.54
C SER A 147 -9.59 -2.93 -4.63
N ASP A 148 -8.71 -1.94 -4.78
CA ASP A 148 -9.08 -0.52 -4.84
C ASP A 148 -9.80 -0.18 -6.14
N LEU A 149 -9.46 -0.87 -7.24
CA LEU A 149 -10.20 -0.78 -8.50
C LEU A 149 -11.69 -0.99 -8.27
N TYR A 150 -12.06 -2.00 -7.48
CA TYR A 150 -13.46 -2.27 -7.17
C TYR A 150 -14.09 -1.24 -6.24
N ALA A 151 -13.33 -0.77 -5.26
CA ALA A 151 -13.79 0.24 -4.32
C ALA A 151 -14.03 1.60 -5.00
N SER A 152 -13.32 1.89 -6.11
CA SER A 152 -13.41 3.15 -6.84
C SER A 152 -14.81 3.44 -7.41
N ASN A 153 -15.57 2.39 -7.76
CA ASN A 153 -16.89 2.49 -8.39
C ASN A 153 -16.88 3.36 -9.69
N PHE A 154 -15.77 3.32 -10.44
CA PHE A 154 -15.63 3.93 -11.76
C PHE A 154 -16.39 3.14 -12.85
N ASP A 155 -16.64 3.76 -13.99
CA ASP A 155 -17.65 3.28 -14.94
C ASP A 155 -17.11 2.25 -15.94
N PHE A 156 -15.84 2.35 -16.33
CA PHE A 156 -15.24 1.47 -17.35
C PHE A 156 -13.78 1.17 -17.06
N PHE A 157 -13.40 -0.11 -17.15
CA PHE A 157 -12.00 -0.53 -17.06
C PHE A 157 -11.65 -1.48 -18.20
N ALA A 158 -10.45 -1.33 -18.76
CA ALA A 158 -9.91 -2.27 -19.73
C ALA A 158 -8.38 -2.40 -19.61
N GLY A 159 -7.86 -3.63 -19.56
CA GLY A 159 -6.44 -3.91 -19.41
C GLY A 159 -5.96 -5.17 -20.16
N GLY A 160 -4.69 -5.19 -20.54
CA GLY A 160 -4.03 -6.33 -21.18
C GLY A 160 -4.03 -7.60 -20.33
N PHE A 161 -3.81 -7.46 -19.03
CA PHE A 161 -3.78 -8.58 -18.08
C PHE A 161 -3.96 -8.09 -16.63
N LEU A 162 -3.90 -9.01 -15.67
CA LEU A 162 -3.82 -8.71 -14.24
C LEU A 162 -2.53 -9.28 -13.67
N LEU A 163 -1.77 -8.43 -12.95
CA LEU A 163 -0.55 -8.79 -12.24
C LEU A 163 -0.91 -9.65 -11.03
N LYS A 164 -0.35 -10.86 -10.98
CA LYS A 164 -0.55 -11.84 -9.89
C LYS A 164 0.67 -11.84 -8.97
N PRO A 165 0.50 -11.83 -7.64
CA PRO A 165 1.59 -12.18 -6.74
C PRO A 165 1.98 -13.65 -6.92
N ASN A 166 3.27 -13.95 -6.80
CA ASN A 166 3.78 -15.33 -6.90
C ASN A 166 3.15 -16.31 -5.90
N THR A 167 2.52 -15.80 -4.84
CA THR A 167 1.87 -16.57 -3.77
C THR A 167 0.39 -16.86 -3.99
N TYR A 168 -0.26 -16.27 -5.01
CA TYR A 168 -1.69 -16.46 -5.26
C TYR A 168 -1.92 -17.50 -6.36
N SER A 169 -2.74 -18.51 -6.07
CA SER A 169 -3.20 -19.43 -7.10
C SER A 169 -4.19 -18.73 -8.04
N THR A 170 -4.32 -19.23 -9.27
CA THR A 170 -5.34 -18.75 -10.22
C THR A 170 -6.76 -18.86 -9.66
N SER A 171 -7.02 -19.83 -8.77
CA SER A 171 -8.32 -20.02 -8.14
C SER A 171 -8.64 -18.98 -7.06
N ASP A 172 -7.63 -18.43 -6.39
CA ASP A 172 -7.81 -17.39 -5.38
C ASP A 172 -8.09 -16.04 -6.04
N TYR A 173 -7.37 -15.79 -7.14
CA TYR A 173 -7.58 -14.62 -7.98
C TYR A 173 -8.98 -14.59 -8.61
N SER A 174 -9.50 -15.73 -9.09
CA SER A 174 -10.86 -15.81 -9.64
C SER A 174 -11.96 -15.67 -8.59
N LYS A 175 -11.75 -16.14 -7.36
CA LYS A 175 -12.68 -15.90 -6.24
C LYS A 175 -12.75 -14.42 -5.85
N LEU A 176 -11.63 -13.70 -5.90
CA LEU A 176 -11.59 -12.24 -5.75
C LEU A 176 -12.42 -11.54 -6.83
N LEU A 177 -12.27 -11.98 -8.09
CA LEU A 177 -13.02 -11.47 -9.25
C LEU A 177 -14.53 -11.78 -9.19
N ASN A 178 -14.97 -12.79 -8.45
CA ASN A 178 -16.38 -13.19 -8.34
C ASN A 178 -17.18 -12.43 -7.27
N LYS A 179 -16.52 -11.66 -6.38
CA LYS A 179 -17.18 -10.95 -5.26
C LYS A 179 -17.63 -9.52 -5.60
N VAL A 180 -17.52 -9.10 -6.85
CA VAL A 180 -17.56 -7.68 -7.25
C VAL A 180 -18.78 -7.32 -8.09
N LYS A 181 -19.21 -6.06 -7.98
CA LYS A 181 -20.36 -5.48 -8.70
C LYS A 181 -20.07 -5.20 -10.18
N TYR A 182 -18.94 -5.68 -10.69
CA TYR A 182 -18.48 -5.48 -12.06
C TYR A 182 -18.65 -6.76 -12.87
N GLU A 183 -19.04 -6.59 -14.12
CA GLU A 183 -19.06 -7.68 -15.09
C GLU A 183 -17.65 -7.86 -15.68
N PHE A 184 -17.06 -9.06 -15.52
CA PHE A 184 -15.75 -9.37 -16.07
C PHE A 184 -15.84 -9.99 -17.46
N ARG A 185 -15.01 -9.49 -18.38
CA ARG A 185 -14.93 -9.96 -19.76
C ARG A 185 -13.49 -10.32 -20.13
N GLY A 186 -13.30 -11.59 -20.47
CA GLY A 186 -12.00 -12.15 -20.88
C GLY A 186 -11.66 -12.00 -22.36
N SER A 187 -12.42 -11.17 -23.10
CA SER A 187 -12.21 -10.95 -24.53
C SER A 187 -12.73 -9.57 -24.97
N TYR A 188 -12.11 -9.03 -26.02
CA TYR A 188 -12.57 -7.81 -26.70
C TYR A 188 -13.44 -8.17 -27.90
N ASN A 189 -14.64 -8.72 -27.71
CA ASN A 189 -15.57 -8.94 -28.82
C ASN A 189 -16.68 -7.88 -28.79
N PHE A 190 -16.32 -6.65 -29.16
CA PHE A 190 -17.20 -5.49 -28.99
C PHE A 190 -18.48 -5.57 -29.83
N ASP A 191 -18.46 -6.21 -31.00
CA ASP A 191 -19.65 -6.44 -31.82
C ASP A 191 -20.72 -7.28 -31.10
N LYS A 192 -20.30 -8.15 -30.19
CA LYS A 192 -21.20 -8.99 -29.37
C LYS A 192 -21.51 -8.40 -28.00
N HIS A 193 -20.81 -7.34 -27.61
CA HIS A 193 -20.95 -6.73 -26.29
C HIS A 193 -21.80 -5.46 -26.37
N LYS A 194 -22.78 -5.34 -25.47
CA LYS A 194 -23.55 -4.09 -25.34
C LYS A 194 -22.73 -3.08 -24.54
N ALA A 195 -22.63 -1.85 -25.05
CA ALA A 195 -22.02 -0.73 -24.34
C ALA A 195 -22.74 -0.50 -22.99
N ARG A 196 -22.05 -0.79 -21.89
CA ARG A 196 -22.59 -0.75 -20.52
C ARG A 196 -21.52 -0.34 -19.54
N LYS A 197 -21.93 0.39 -18.49
CA LYS A 197 -21.10 0.75 -17.35
C LYS A 197 -20.90 -0.43 -16.40
N ARG A 198 -19.89 -0.31 -15.54
CA ARG A 198 -19.47 -1.31 -14.55
C ARG A 198 -19.05 -2.62 -15.20
N VAL A 199 -18.27 -2.50 -16.27
CA VAL A 199 -17.64 -3.64 -16.95
C VAL A 199 -16.12 -3.51 -16.83
N VAL A 200 -15.46 -4.64 -16.56
CA VAL A 200 -14.00 -4.76 -16.55
C VAL A 200 -13.59 -5.73 -17.64
N TYR A 201 -12.89 -5.22 -18.65
CA TYR A 201 -12.31 -6.03 -19.70
C TYR A 201 -10.86 -6.37 -19.36
N VAL A 202 -10.52 -7.66 -19.35
CA VAL A 202 -9.15 -8.13 -19.18
C VAL A 202 -8.88 -9.19 -20.24
N ALA A 203 -8.19 -8.78 -21.29
CA ALA A 203 -7.71 -9.68 -22.32
C ALA A 203 -6.41 -9.12 -22.90
N PRO A 204 -5.51 -9.96 -23.44
CA PRO A 204 -4.25 -9.51 -24.00
C PRO A 204 -4.47 -8.37 -25.01
N MET A 205 -3.87 -7.21 -24.75
CA MET A 205 -3.86 -6.05 -25.65
C MET A 205 -2.53 -5.97 -26.38
N GLU A 206 -2.15 -7.07 -27.01
CA GLU A 206 -0.91 -7.16 -27.75
C GLU A 206 -1.15 -6.70 -29.19
N PRO A 207 -0.39 -5.73 -29.73
CA PRO A 207 -0.50 -5.38 -31.15
C PRO A 207 -0.23 -6.60 -32.01
N ASP A 208 -1.15 -6.86 -32.95
CA ASP A 208 -1.01 -7.94 -33.92
C ASP A 208 0.21 -7.73 -34.83
N TRP A 209 0.80 -8.84 -35.26
CA TRP A 209 1.93 -8.82 -36.17
C TRP A 209 1.49 -8.43 -37.60
N PRO A 210 2.30 -7.73 -38.42
CA PRO A 210 1.96 -7.39 -39.80
C PRO A 210 1.53 -8.58 -40.71
N GLU A 211 1.84 -9.82 -40.34
CA GLU A 211 1.48 -11.06 -41.04
C GLU A 211 0.24 -11.77 -40.44
N ALA A 212 -0.38 -11.21 -39.39
CA ALA A 212 -1.58 -11.78 -38.78
C ALA A 212 -2.80 -11.62 -39.72
N PRO A 213 -3.58 -12.68 -39.98
CA PRO A 213 -4.73 -12.64 -40.91
C PRO A 213 -5.85 -11.68 -40.49
N GLN A 214 -5.94 -11.35 -39.19
CA GLN A 214 -6.91 -10.41 -38.63
C GLN A 214 -6.14 -9.39 -37.80
N LYS A 215 -5.90 -8.20 -38.38
CA LYS A 215 -5.21 -7.09 -37.70
C LYS A 215 -6.19 -6.41 -36.76
N ARG A 216 -6.00 -6.52 -35.45
CA ARG A 216 -6.75 -5.76 -34.46
C ARG A 216 -5.87 -4.72 -33.80
N HIS A 217 -6.34 -3.48 -33.80
CA HIS A 217 -5.69 -2.36 -33.12
C HIS A 217 -6.34 -2.18 -31.75
N LEU A 218 -6.01 -3.08 -30.83
CA LEU A 218 -6.80 -3.32 -29.62
C LEU A 218 -6.89 -2.09 -28.72
N LEU A 219 -5.84 -1.28 -28.59
CA LEU A 219 -5.92 -0.07 -27.74
C LEU A 219 -6.88 0.97 -28.33
N SER A 220 -6.85 1.18 -29.65
CA SER A 220 -7.81 2.08 -30.32
C SER A 220 -9.23 1.54 -30.31
N GLU A 221 -9.42 0.24 -30.55
CA GLU A 221 -10.75 -0.39 -30.51
C GLU A 221 -11.39 -0.30 -29.12
N VAL A 222 -10.59 -0.52 -28.07
CA VAL A 222 -11.05 -0.37 -26.67
C VAL A 222 -11.37 1.09 -26.38
N THR A 223 -10.55 2.03 -26.88
CA THR A 223 -10.81 3.48 -26.73
C THR A 223 -12.13 3.86 -27.39
N GLU A 224 -12.38 3.42 -28.63
CA GLU A 224 -13.64 3.67 -29.35
C GLU A 224 -14.84 3.06 -28.63
N PHE A 225 -14.72 1.84 -28.12
CA PHE A 225 -15.80 1.21 -27.36
C PHE A 225 -16.06 1.91 -26.01
N ALA A 226 -15.02 2.39 -25.34
CA ALA A 226 -15.16 3.18 -24.12
C ALA A 226 -15.84 4.53 -24.41
N ILE A 227 -15.49 5.20 -25.51
CA ILE A 227 -16.20 6.41 -25.99
C ILE A 227 -17.67 6.10 -26.19
N GLN A 228 -18.00 5.03 -26.95
CA GLN A 228 -19.39 4.62 -27.19
C GLN A 228 -20.16 4.37 -25.88
N THR A 229 -19.48 3.81 -24.87
CA THR A 229 -20.06 3.50 -23.57
C THR A 229 -20.31 4.73 -22.70
N LEU A 230 -19.41 5.71 -22.72
CA LEU A 230 -19.41 6.84 -21.76
C LEU A 230 -19.91 8.16 -22.36
N GLN A 231 -19.93 8.34 -23.68
CA GLN A 231 -20.30 9.61 -24.33
C GLN A 231 -21.71 10.10 -23.99
N HIS A 232 -22.61 9.20 -23.60
CA HIS A 232 -24.00 9.51 -23.30
C HIS A 232 -24.23 10.04 -21.87
N ASP A 233 -23.19 10.10 -21.04
CA ASP A 233 -23.30 10.69 -19.72
C ASP A 233 -23.58 12.19 -19.76
N LYS A 234 -24.51 12.63 -18.91
CA LYS A 234 -24.96 14.02 -18.86
C LYS A 234 -23.82 14.99 -18.53
N GLN A 235 -22.96 14.62 -17.58
CA GLN A 235 -21.79 15.40 -17.19
C GLN A 235 -20.54 15.08 -18.03
N GLY A 236 -20.65 14.16 -19.01
CA GLY A 236 -19.52 13.70 -19.81
C GLY A 236 -18.61 12.72 -19.09
N PHE A 237 -17.36 12.61 -19.54
CA PHE A 237 -16.41 11.63 -19.03
C PHE A 237 -14.97 12.15 -18.93
N PHE A 238 -14.22 11.53 -18.02
CA PHE A 238 -12.77 11.58 -17.96
C PHE A 238 -12.22 10.18 -18.25
N MET A 239 -11.27 10.09 -19.18
CA MET A 239 -10.68 8.83 -19.59
C MET A 239 -9.16 8.89 -19.53
N LEU A 240 -8.55 7.99 -18.76
CA LEU A 240 -7.13 7.68 -18.87
C LEU A 240 -6.95 6.57 -19.92
N ILE A 241 -6.05 6.80 -20.88
CA ILE A 241 -5.64 5.81 -21.87
C ILE A 241 -4.12 5.68 -21.85
N GLU A 242 -3.64 4.51 -21.45
CA GLU A 242 -2.23 4.25 -21.28
C GLU A 242 -1.68 3.31 -22.36
N GLY A 243 -0.66 3.77 -23.08
CA GLY A 243 0.21 2.94 -23.93
C GLY A 243 1.34 2.29 -23.13
N GLY A 244 1.00 1.48 -22.12
CA GLY A 244 1.96 1.03 -21.10
C GLY A 244 3.10 0.14 -21.60
N ALA A 245 2.88 -0.56 -22.71
CA ALA A 245 3.89 -1.47 -23.25
C ALA A 245 5.06 -0.76 -23.95
N ILE A 246 4.95 0.54 -24.27
CA ILE A 246 6.05 1.32 -24.88
C ILE A 246 7.31 1.22 -23.99
N ASP A 247 7.16 1.47 -22.70
CA ASP A 247 8.18 1.33 -21.66
C ASP A 247 8.77 -0.09 -21.63
N HIS A 248 7.92 -1.12 -21.58
CA HIS A 248 8.39 -2.50 -21.58
C HIS A 248 9.25 -2.85 -22.79
N ARG A 249 8.91 -2.33 -23.99
CA ARG A 249 9.73 -2.57 -25.20
C ARG A 249 11.02 -1.76 -25.18
N ALA A 250 10.97 -0.52 -24.70
CA ALA A 250 12.13 0.34 -24.56
C ALA A 250 13.12 -0.22 -23.51
N HIS A 251 12.63 -0.75 -22.38
CA HIS A 251 13.45 -1.48 -21.42
C HIS A 251 14.17 -2.68 -22.04
N ASN A 252 13.61 -3.28 -23.08
CA ASN A 252 14.23 -4.40 -23.79
C ASN A 252 15.16 -3.94 -24.92
N ASN A 253 15.24 -2.64 -25.19
CA ASN A 253 15.88 -2.07 -26.38
C ASN A 253 15.31 -2.68 -27.67
N ASP A 254 14.01 -2.98 -27.70
CA ASP A 254 13.34 -3.54 -28.87
C ASP A 254 12.68 -2.45 -29.72
N LEU A 255 13.46 -1.75 -30.54
CA LEU A 255 12.96 -0.70 -31.45
C LEU A 255 11.72 -1.15 -32.25
N ALA A 256 11.73 -2.36 -32.79
CA ALA A 256 10.60 -2.91 -33.55
C ALA A 256 9.33 -3.00 -32.69
N GLY A 257 9.48 -3.46 -31.45
CA GLY A 257 8.40 -3.50 -30.46
C GLY A 257 7.93 -2.09 -30.10
N THR A 258 8.85 -1.21 -29.72
CA THR A 258 8.55 0.18 -29.30
C THR A 258 7.77 0.92 -30.38
N MET A 259 8.16 0.81 -31.65
CA MET A 259 7.47 1.48 -32.76
C MET A 259 6.05 0.96 -33.02
N ARG A 260 5.77 -0.30 -32.68
CA ARG A 260 4.42 -0.87 -32.80
C ARG A 260 3.51 -0.41 -31.67
N GLU A 261 4.01 -0.41 -30.44
CA GLU A 261 3.26 0.11 -29.30
C GLU A 261 3.00 1.62 -29.48
N MET A 262 3.96 2.37 -30.03
CA MET A 262 3.77 3.76 -30.45
C MET A 262 2.67 3.92 -31.52
N ARG A 263 2.60 3.00 -32.49
CA ARG A 263 1.54 3.03 -33.52
C ARG A 263 0.15 2.78 -32.93
N GLU A 264 0.01 1.80 -32.03
CA GLU A 264 -1.25 1.56 -31.31
C GLU A 264 -1.67 2.79 -30.49
N PHE A 265 -0.72 3.41 -29.79
CA PHE A 265 -0.96 4.62 -29.01
C PHE A 265 -1.41 5.80 -29.89
N ASP A 266 -0.73 6.05 -31.01
CA ASP A 266 -1.12 7.07 -31.99
C ASP A 266 -2.50 6.81 -32.62
N LEU A 267 -2.85 5.55 -32.87
CA LEU A 267 -4.19 5.18 -33.35
C LEU A 267 -5.28 5.46 -32.30
N ALA A 268 -5.02 5.18 -31.02
CA ALA A 268 -5.95 5.52 -29.94
C ALA A 268 -6.14 7.05 -29.80
N VAL A 269 -5.06 7.83 -29.96
CA VAL A 269 -5.13 9.31 -30.04
C VAL A 269 -5.97 9.75 -31.24
N LYS A 270 -5.81 9.11 -32.41
CA LYS A 270 -6.63 9.39 -33.61
C LYS A 270 -8.12 9.15 -33.37
N SER A 271 -8.50 8.12 -32.60
CA SER A 271 -9.90 7.89 -32.22
C SER A 271 -10.46 9.03 -31.38
N ALA A 272 -9.69 9.56 -30.40
CA ALA A 272 -10.10 10.74 -29.63
C ALA A 272 -10.18 12.02 -30.47
N LEU A 273 -9.24 12.23 -31.41
CA LEU A 273 -9.27 13.38 -32.32
C LEU A 273 -10.49 13.33 -33.25
N LYS A 274 -10.86 12.15 -33.75
CA LYS A 274 -12.09 11.94 -34.53
C LYS A 274 -13.34 12.29 -33.71
N PHE A 275 -13.37 11.91 -32.43
CA PHE A 275 -14.45 12.29 -31.52
C PHE A 275 -14.47 13.81 -31.27
N GLN A 276 -13.32 14.45 -31.08
CA GLN A 276 -13.21 15.90 -30.92
C GLN A 276 -13.75 16.66 -32.14
N GLN A 277 -13.59 16.15 -33.37
CA GLN A 277 -14.18 16.78 -34.55
C GLN A 277 -15.72 16.84 -34.49
N GLN A 278 -16.35 15.88 -33.81
CA GLN A 278 -17.80 15.85 -33.58
C GLN A 278 -18.20 16.72 -32.38
N HIS A 279 -17.30 16.91 -31.41
CA HIS A 279 -17.51 17.69 -30.17
C HIS A 279 -16.42 18.75 -29.94
N PRO A 280 -16.20 19.70 -30.86
CA PRO A 280 -14.99 20.53 -30.89
C PRO A 280 -14.90 21.54 -29.73
N LYS A 281 -16.05 21.99 -29.22
CA LYS A 281 -16.13 22.97 -28.12
C LYS A 281 -16.19 22.31 -26.74
N GLU A 282 -16.28 20.99 -26.67
CA GLU A 282 -16.54 20.24 -25.43
C GLU A 282 -15.47 19.20 -25.12
N THR A 283 -14.46 19.04 -25.98
CA THR A 283 -13.45 17.98 -25.85
C THR A 283 -12.07 18.56 -25.57
N LEU A 284 -11.42 18.06 -24.52
CA LEU A 284 -10.02 18.29 -24.19
C LEU A 284 -9.23 16.99 -24.40
N ILE A 285 -8.15 17.06 -25.17
CA ILE A 285 -7.21 15.95 -25.35
C ILE A 285 -5.85 16.39 -24.80
N VAL A 286 -5.31 15.60 -23.88
CA VAL A 286 -3.98 15.78 -23.28
C VAL A 286 -3.15 14.54 -23.58
N ILE A 287 -1.92 14.72 -24.05
CA ILE A 287 -0.97 13.63 -24.30
C ILE A 287 0.30 13.92 -23.52
N THR A 288 0.77 12.94 -22.75
CA THR A 288 2.04 13.05 -22.01
C THR A 288 2.76 11.70 -21.95
N SER A 289 3.90 11.69 -21.28
CA SER A 289 4.61 10.50 -20.85
C SER A 289 4.89 10.60 -19.35
N ASP A 290 5.04 9.47 -18.70
CA ASP A 290 5.41 9.40 -17.30
C ASP A 290 6.95 9.50 -17.10
N HIS A 291 7.75 9.01 -18.06
CA HIS A 291 9.20 9.17 -18.17
C HIS A 291 9.75 8.84 -19.59
N ASP A 292 11.07 8.92 -19.78
CA ASP A 292 11.80 8.34 -20.93
C ASP A 292 12.42 7.01 -20.51
N THR A 293 12.47 6.03 -21.42
CA THR A 293 13.01 4.69 -21.13
C THR A 293 14.06 4.23 -22.15
N GLY A 294 15.12 3.57 -21.66
CA GLY A 294 16.17 2.94 -22.45
C GLY A 294 17.24 3.92 -22.97
N GLY A 295 16.97 5.23 -22.93
CA GLY A 295 17.90 6.26 -23.39
C GLY A 295 18.19 6.13 -24.89
N MET A 296 17.14 5.94 -25.68
CA MET A 296 17.24 5.80 -27.13
C MET A 296 17.86 7.06 -27.75
N ASN A 297 18.84 6.93 -28.65
CA ASN A 297 19.32 8.05 -29.47
C ASN A 297 19.16 7.75 -30.96
N ILE A 298 19.09 8.83 -31.74
CA ILE A 298 19.09 8.78 -33.20
C ILE A 298 20.41 9.40 -33.66
N LYS A 299 21.35 8.58 -34.16
CA LYS A 299 22.66 9.04 -34.66
C LYS A 299 22.57 9.57 -36.08
N ASN A 300 22.05 8.73 -36.98
CA ASN A 300 21.82 9.07 -38.38
C ASN A 300 20.61 8.27 -38.85
N HIS A 301 19.42 8.88 -38.81
CA HIS A 301 18.16 8.17 -39.10
C HIS A 301 18.27 7.43 -40.43
N GLN A 302 18.00 6.12 -40.39
CA GLN A 302 17.83 5.28 -41.56
C GLN A 302 16.42 4.74 -41.56
N SER A 303 15.88 4.47 -42.75
CA SER A 303 14.54 3.90 -42.92
C SER A 303 14.35 2.66 -42.04
N GLY A 304 13.23 2.61 -41.33
CA GLY A 304 12.80 1.49 -40.49
C GLY A 304 12.51 0.18 -41.20
N SER A 305 12.90 0.04 -42.48
CA SER A 305 12.67 -1.15 -43.31
C SER A 305 13.14 -2.45 -42.66
N LEU A 306 14.21 -2.43 -41.85
CA LEU A 306 14.73 -3.61 -41.16
C LEU A 306 13.83 -4.05 -40.00
N TRP A 307 13.48 -3.14 -39.07
CA TRP A 307 12.63 -3.50 -37.94
C TRP A 307 11.20 -3.84 -38.38
N LYS A 308 10.73 -3.29 -39.51
CA LYS A 308 9.45 -3.66 -40.15
C LYS A 308 9.42 -5.11 -40.63
N LYS A 309 10.58 -5.68 -41.02
CA LYS A 309 10.72 -7.09 -41.45
C LYS A 309 10.75 -8.10 -40.30
N GLN A 310 10.95 -7.65 -39.07
CA GLN A 310 10.90 -8.57 -37.95
C GLN A 310 9.52 -9.21 -37.91
N ALA A 311 9.48 -10.56 -37.88
CA ALA A 311 8.27 -11.38 -37.96
C ALA A 311 7.73 -11.80 -36.56
N ASN A 312 8.53 -11.70 -35.48
CA ASN A 312 8.07 -12.02 -34.12
C ASN A 312 8.80 -11.20 -33.04
N ARG A 313 8.25 -11.09 -31.82
CA ARG A 313 8.84 -10.28 -30.73
C ARG A 313 10.26 -10.70 -30.40
N ALA A 314 11.13 -9.75 -30.06
CA ALA A 314 12.52 -10.06 -29.76
C ALA A 314 12.67 -11.05 -28.59
N ILE A 315 11.82 -10.93 -27.56
CA ILE A 315 11.80 -11.83 -26.38
C ILE A 315 11.54 -13.30 -26.73
N TYR A 316 10.85 -13.60 -27.84
CA TYR A 316 10.59 -14.98 -28.27
C TYR A 316 11.73 -15.58 -29.09
N ALA A 317 12.76 -14.81 -29.44
CA ALA A 317 13.88 -15.31 -30.23
C ALA A 317 14.58 -16.47 -29.52
N ASP A 318 14.87 -16.30 -28.22
CA ASP A 318 15.56 -17.32 -27.40
C ASP A 318 14.70 -18.59 -27.22
N SER A 319 13.40 -18.45 -26.95
CA SER A 319 12.52 -19.60 -26.78
C SER A 319 12.30 -20.37 -28.09
N LYS A 320 12.12 -19.68 -29.22
CA LYS A 320 12.03 -20.30 -30.54
C LYS A 320 13.34 -20.97 -30.94
N PHE A 321 14.47 -20.36 -30.65
CA PHE A 321 15.78 -20.97 -30.84
C PHE A 321 15.90 -22.28 -30.05
N LYS A 322 15.67 -22.24 -28.73
CA LYS A 322 15.73 -23.42 -27.86
C LYS A 322 14.79 -24.54 -28.32
N LYS A 323 13.57 -24.19 -28.75
CA LYS A 323 12.61 -25.15 -29.29
C LYS A 323 13.08 -25.78 -30.60
N ARG A 324 13.64 -24.98 -31.51
CA ARG A 324 14.11 -25.44 -32.82
C ARG A 324 15.35 -26.32 -32.72
N PHE A 325 16.30 -25.97 -31.85
CA PHE A 325 17.63 -26.58 -31.84
C PHE A 325 17.94 -27.44 -30.59
N LYS A 326 17.01 -27.55 -29.62
CA LYS A 326 17.17 -28.37 -28.39
C LYS A 326 18.49 -28.14 -27.64
N ASN A 327 19.02 -26.91 -27.65
CA ASN A 327 20.33 -26.52 -27.11
C ASN A 327 21.56 -27.18 -27.78
N LYS A 328 21.41 -27.76 -28.99
CA LYS A 328 22.47 -28.46 -29.72
C LYS A 328 23.03 -27.69 -30.94
N ALA A 329 22.55 -26.48 -31.20
CA ALA A 329 23.01 -25.69 -32.35
C ALA A 329 24.46 -25.21 -32.20
N SER A 330 25.18 -25.18 -33.32
CA SER A 330 26.47 -24.48 -33.42
C SER A 330 26.28 -22.97 -33.27
N ASP A 331 27.37 -22.26 -32.99
CA ASP A 331 27.36 -20.80 -32.90
C ASP A 331 26.97 -20.15 -34.24
N GLU A 332 27.36 -20.75 -35.37
CA GLU A 332 26.99 -20.32 -36.72
C GLU A 332 25.49 -20.51 -36.99
N GLU A 333 24.91 -21.64 -36.58
CA GLU A 333 23.47 -21.89 -36.70
C GLU A 333 22.64 -20.91 -35.86
N LEU A 334 23.11 -20.59 -34.66
CA LEU A 334 22.50 -19.60 -33.78
C LEU A 334 22.55 -18.20 -34.40
N ILE A 335 23.71 -17.75 -34.88
CA ILE A 335 23.85 -16.47 -35.56
C ILE A 335 22.93 -16.43 -36.78
N LYS A 336 22.96 -17.44 -37.64
CA LYS A 336 22.12 -17.51 -38.85
C LYS A 336 20.63 -17.43 -38.53
N PHE A 337 20.18 -18.17 -37.51
CA PHE A 337 18.79 -18.14 -37.05
C PHE A 337 18.38 -16.74 -36.58
N LEU A 338 19.19 -16.12 -35.72
CA LEU A 338 18.89 -14.79 -35.18
C LEU A 338 18.96 -13.71 -36.26
N SER A 339 19.93 -13.78 -37.17
CA SER A 339 20.04 -12.88 -38.31
C SER A 339 18.76 -12.91 -39.16
N GLN A 340 18.26 -14.09 -39.49
CA GLN A 340 16.97 -14.25 -40.18
C GLN A 340 15.80 -13.70 -39.35
N TYR A 341 15.76 -14.01 -38.05
CA TYR A 341 14.69 -13.58 -37.14
C TYR A 341 14.57 -12.05 -37.03
N PHE A 342 15.70 -11.34 -37.03
CA PHE A 342 15.79 -9.89 -36.91
C PHE A 342 15.90 -9.17 -38.26
N GLY A 343 15.80 -9.89 -39.39
CA GLY A 343 15.81 -9.30 -40.73
C GLY A 343 17.19 -8.85 -41.23
N LEU A 344 18.28 -9.38 -40.66
CA LEU A 344 19.66 -9.11 -41.05
C LEU A 344 20.14 -10.22 -42.01
N ALA A 345 20.35 -9.88 -43.29
CA ALA A 345 20.75 -10.88 -44.30
C ALA A 345 22.21 -11.33 -44.14
N GLU A 346 23.14 -10.39 -43.92
CA GLU A 346 24.57 -10.65 -43.72
C GLU A 346 25.14 -9.69 -42.68
N LEU A 347 26.09 -10.15 -41.86
CA LEU A 347 26.82 -9.37 -40.86
C LEU A 347 28.20 -8.97 -41.40
N THR A 348 28.58 -7.71 -41.22
CA THR A 348 29.93 -7.19 -41.52
C THR A 348 30.97 -7.77 -40.56
N LEU A 349 32.26 -7.70 -40.91
CA LEU A 349 33.33 -8.20 -40.04
C LEU A 349 33.31 -7.62 -38.61
N PRO A 350 33.09 -6.30 -38.39
CA PRO A 350 32.94 -5.76 -37.04
C PRO A 350 31.73 -6.32 -36.29
N GLU A 351 30.60 -6.51 -36.97
CA GLU A 351 29.39 -7.08 -36.37
C GLU A 351 29.58 -8.55 -36.01
N GLN A 352 30.27 -9.33 -36.85
CA GLN A 352 30.65 -10.71 -36.54
C GLN A 352 31.53 -10.79 -35.29
N LYS A 353 32.52 -9.90 -35.16
CA LYS A 353 33.36 -9.82 -33.94
C LYS A 353 32.52 -9.49 -32.70
N ALA A 354 31.57 -8.56 -32.81
CA ALA A 354 30.67 -8.22 -31.70
C ALA A 354 29.77 -9.41 -31.32
N MET A 355 29.30 -10.19 -32.30
CA MET A 355 28.54 -11.42 -32.06
C MET A 355 29.39 -12.51 -31.41
N GLN A 356 30.66 -12.66 -31.80
CA GLN A 356 31.59 -13.61 -31.16
C GLN A 356 31.81 -13.29 -29.68
N GLU A 357 31.94 -12.01 -29.32
CA GLU A 357 32.04 -11.62 -27.91
C GLU A 357 30.76 -11.91 -27.13
N ALA A 358 29.59 -11.63 -27.72
CA ALA A 358 28.30 -11.98 -27.11
C ALA A 358 28.14 -13.50 -26.92
N LEU A 359 28.64 -14.31 -27.87
CA LEU A 359 28.67 -15.77 -27.77
C LEU A 359 29.62 -16.25 -26.68
N ARG A 360 30.81 -15.67 -26.56
CA ARG A 360 31.76 -15.97 -25.49
C ARG A 360 31.11 -15.79 -24.11
N ILE A 361 30.41 -14.67 -23.93
CA ILE A 361 29.65 -14.38 -22.69
C ILE A 361 28.47 -15.34 -22.52
N TYR A 362 27.76 -15.69 -23.59
CA TYR A 362 26.67 -16.66 -23.55
C TYR A 362 27.14 -18.05 -23.07
N ARG A 363 28.29 -18.51 -23.55
CA ARG A 363 28.85 -19.83 -23.26
C ARG A 363 29.52 -19.91 -21.89
N ASP A 364 29.92 -18.79 -21.31
CA ASP A 364 30.56 -18.73 -19.99
C ASP A 364 29.52 -18.44 -18.87
N PRO A 365 29.21 -19.42 -18.00
CA PRO A 365 28.27 -19.22 -16.90
C PRO A 365 28.75 -18.24 -15.83
N GLU A 366 30.06 -18.10 -15.62
CA GLU A 366 30.62 -17.22 -14.59
C GLU A 366 30.50 -15.75 -15.01
N LEU A 367 30.75 -15.45 -16.29
CA LEU A 367 30.53 -14.09 -16.81
C LEU A 367 29.07 -13.65 -16.69
N ARG A 368 28.12 -14.57 -16.87
CA ARG A 368 26.67 -14.29 -16.74
C ARG A 368 26.21 -14.05 -15.31
N LYS A 369 27.01 -14.38 -14.29
CA LYS A 369 26.72 -14.09 -12.88
C LYS A 369 27.19 -12.70 -12.45
N THR A 370 27.99 -12.01 -13.26
CA THR A 370 28.57 -10.71 -12.90
C THR A 370 27.54 -9.58 -12.94
N GLN A 371 27.76 -8.53 -12.14
CA GLN A 371 26.96 -7.30 -12.21
C GLN A 371 27.08 -6.61 -13.57
N ASN A 372 28.26 -6.69 -14.19
CA ASN A 372 28.54 -6.12 -15.51
C ASN A 372 27.69 -6.76 -16.62
N TYR A 373 27.42 -8.06 -16.55
CA TYR A 373 26.49 -8.72 -17.46
C TYR A 373 25.10 -8.10 -17.41
N ARG A 374 24.54 -7.92 -16.21
CA ARG A 374 23.20 -7.34 -16.04
C ARG A 374 23.12 -5.91 -16.56
N SER A 375 24.15 -5.09 -16.40
CA SER A 375 24.18 -3.74 -16.98
C SER A 375 24.29 -3.75 -18.51
N MET A 376 24.99 -4.71 -19.10
CA MET A 376 25.20 -4.76 -20.55
C MET A 376 24.08 -5.45 -21.32
N TYR A 377 23.42 -6.45 -20.74
CA TYR A 377 22.46 -7.32 -21.44
C TYR A 377 21.12 -7.49 -20.72
N GLY A 378 20.93 -6.86 -19.55
CA GLY A 378 19.71 -6.99 -18.77
C GLY A 378 19.45 -8.42 -18.31
N SER A 379 18.20 -8.86 -18.41
CA SER A 379 17.76 -10.24 -18.12
C SER A 379 17.76 -11.16 -19.36
N TYR A 380 18.19 -10.67 -20.52
CA TYR A 380 18.10 -11.36 -21.80
C TYR A 380 19.34 -12.18 -22.12
N ASN A 381 19.21 -13.04 -23.14
CA ASN A 381 20.34 -13.71 -23.78
C ASN A 381 21.23 -12.66 -24.47
N PRO A 382 22.55 -12.60 -24.18
CA PRO A 382 23.44 -11.57 -24.71
C PRO A 382 23.54 -11.60 -26.23
N VAL A 383 23.39 -12.78 -26.85
CA VAL A 383 23.41 -12.95 -28.31
C VAL A 383 22.17 -12.31 -28.94
N VAL A 384 21.00 -12.46 -28.30
CA VAL A 384 19.74 -11.85 -28.75
C VAL A 384 19.82 -10.33 -28.63
N VAL A 385 20.29 -9.82 -27.48
CA VAL A 385 20.47 -8.38 -27.26
C VAL A 385 21.45 -7.79 -28.26
N GLN A 386 22.58 -8.47 -28.50
CA GLN A 386 23.56 -8.00 -29.47
C GLN A 386 22.97 -7.94 -30.87
N MET A 387 22.21 -8.96 -31.30
CA MET A 387 21.55 -8.96 -32.60
C MET A 387 20.54 -7.81 -32.75
N MET A 388 19.77 -7.51 -31.70
CA MET A 388 18.87 -6.36 -31.67
C MET A 388 19.62 -5.04 -31.80
N ARG A 389 20.73 -4.87 -31.08
CA ARG A 389 21.58 -3.67 -31.16
C ARG A 389 22.15 -3.47 -32.57
N LEU A 390 22.56 -4.55 -33.24
CA LEU A 390 23.05 -4.47 -34.61
C LEU A 390 21.95 -4.02 -35.58
N ARG A 391 20.74 -4.60 -35.47
CA ARG A 391 19.55 -4.16 -36.22
C ARG A 391 19.27 -2.68 -35.98
N ASP A 392 19.26 -2.25 -34.73
CA ASP A 392 18.93 -0.86 -34.37
C ASP A 392 19.99 0.12 -34.85
N ALA A 393 21.27 -0.24 -34.72
CA ALA A 393 22.38 0.55 -35.23
C ALA A 393 22.27 0.76 -36.75
N ARG A 394 21.86 -0.27 -37.51
CA ARG A 394 21.57 -0.13 -38.96
C ARG A 394 20.35 0.73 -39.25
N CYS A 395 19.42 0.85 -38.31
CA CYS A 395 18.32 1.82 -38.35
C CYS A 395 18.72 3.23 -37.87
N GLY A 396 19.99 3.45 -37.52
CA GLY A 396 20.49 4.72 -37.02
C GLY A 396 20.17 4.98 -35.55
N VAL A 397 19.79 3.94 -34.80
CA VAL A 397 19.35 3.99 -33.41
C VAL A 397 20.38 3.32 -32.50
N ASP A 398 20.63 3.92 -31.34
CA ASP A 398 21.30 3.24 -30.23
C ASP A 398 20.55 3.44 -28.91
N TRP A 399 20.98 2.72 -27.89
CA TRP A 399 20.39 2.72 -26.56
C TRP A 399 21.49 2.81 -25.51
N THR A 400 21.32 3.68 -24.51
CA THR A 400 22.33 3.88 -23.46
C THR A 400 22.14 2.97 -22.25
N GLY A 401 20.97 2.34 -22.09
CA GLY A 401 20.68 1.49 -20.94
C GLY A 401 19.43 0.63 -21.11
N PHE A 402 18.94 0.11 -19.99
CA PHE A 402 17.71 -0.69 -19.88
C PHE A 402 16.82 -0.16 -18.76
N SER A 403 16.95 1.12 -18.40
CA SER A 403 16.23 1.76 -17.29
C SER A 403 15.66 3.09 -17.76
N HIS A 404 14.87 3.75 -16.91
CA HIS A 404 14.37 5.08 -17.21
C HIS A 404 15.53 6.09 -17.31
N THR A 405 15.28 7.23 -17.95
CA THR A 405 16.20 8.36 -17.99
C THR A 405 15.55 9.63 -17.47
N ASP A 406 16.38 10.61 -17.10
CA ASP A 406 15.96 11.91 -16.57
C ASP A 406 15.58 12.91 -17.67
N ARG A 407 15.45 12.44 -18.92
CA ARG A 407 14.98 13.28 -20.03
C ARG A 407 13.58 13.76 -19.75
N LYS A 408 13.40 15.07 -19.83
CA LYS A 408 12.08 15.68 -19.81
C LYS A 408 11.26 15.19 -20.99
N VAL A 409 9.96 15.09 -20.78
CA VAL A 409 9.00 14.56 -21.76
C VAL A 409 8.18 15.69 -22.36
N TRP A 410 7.44 15.40 -23.42
CA TRP A 410 6.52 16.37 -24.02
C TRP A 410 5.11 16.15 -23.50
N THR A 411 4.48 17.22 -23.02
CA THR A 411 3.05 17.26 -22.73
C THR A 411 2.35 18.16 -23.73
N ASN A 412 1.32 17.64 -24.39
CA ASN A 412 0.55 18.32 -25.42
C ASN A 412 -0.91 18.46 -24.99
N ALA A 413 -1.56 19.55 -25.40
CA ALA A 413 -2.99 19.75 -25.16
C ALA A 413 -3.67 20.41 -26.36
N GLN A 414 -4.91 19.98 -26.64
CA GLN A 414 -5.76 20.52 -27.70
C GLN A 414 -7.23 20.51 -27.30
N GLY A 415 -7.94 21.59 -27.62
CA GLY A 415 -9.39 21.72 -27.48
C GLY A 415 -9.82 22.60 -26.31
N ALA A 416 -11.01 22.31 -25.77
CA ALA A 416 -11.61 23.13 -24.72
C ALA A 416 -10.73 23.16 -23.45
N GLY A 417 -10.26 24.34 -23.06
CA GLY A 417 -9.37 24.51 -21.90
C GLY A 417 -7.87 24.26 -22.19
N GLU A 418 -7.44 24.07 -23.44
CA GLU A 418 -6.02 23.86 -23.78
C GLU A 418 -5.09 24.97 -23.26
N LYS A 419 -5.60 26.20 -23.12
CA LYS A 419 -4.83 27.35 -22.64
C LYS A 419 -4.26 27.16 -21.23
N TYR A 420 -4.90 26.34 -20.39
CA TYR A 420 -4.43 26.04 -19.03
C TYR A 420 -3.13 25.22 -19.03
N PHE A 421 -2.76 24.62 -20.17
CA PHE A 421 -1.54 23.85 -20.35
C PHE A 421 -0.36 24.68 -20.87
N LYS A 422 -0.52 25.98 -21.11
CA LYS A 422 0.57 26.82 -21.66
C LYS A 422 1.76 27.01 -20.71
N ASN A 423 1.57 26.78 -19.40
CA ASN A 423 2.57 27.06 -18.38
C ASN A 423 2.91 25.84 -17.49
N ILE A 424 2.54 24.63 -17.89
CA ILE A 424 2.91 23.42 -17.14
C ILE A 424 4.42 23.21 -17.24
N LYS A 425 5.06 22.88 -16.11
CA LYS A 425 6.51 22.65 -16.00
C LYS A 425 6.81 21.25 -15.52
N GLU A 426 5.94 20.68 -14.71
CA GLU A 426 6.08 19.36 -14.11
C GLU A 426 4.85 18.49 -14.44
N ASN A 427 5.03 17.18 -14.47
CA ASN A 427 3.91 16.24 -14.65
C ASN A 427 2.80 16.37 -13.58
N SER A 428 3.13 16.88 -12.38
CA SER A 428 2.17 17.20 -11.32
C SER A 428 1.24 18.36 -11.69
N ASP A 429 1.62 19.24 -12.64
CA ASP A 429 0.78 20.39 -13.02
C ASP A 429 -0.40 19.98 -13.91
N ILE A 430 -0.35 18.78 -14.50
CA ILE A 430 -1.36 18.27 -15.44
C ILE A 430 -2.76 18.20 -14.81
N PRO A 431 -2.97 17.53 -13.67
CA PRO A 431 -4.29 17.47 -13.06
C PRO A 431 -4.78 18.82 -12.54
N HIS A 432 -3.89 19.73 -12.12
CA HIS A 432 -4.25 21.12 -11.81
C HIS A 432 -4.83 21.82 -13.05
N ALA A 433 -4.16 21.72 -14.20
CA ALA A 433 -4.61 22.31 -15.46
C ALA A 433 -5.95 21.71 -15.95
N ILE A 434 -6.13 20.39 -15.83
CA ILE A 434 -7.40 19.73 -16.17
C ILE A 434 -8.51 20.20 -15.22
N SER A 435 -8.25 20.29 -13.92
CA SER A 435 -9.27 20.73 -12.96
C SER A 435 -9.73 22.17 -13.23
N LEU A 436 -8.80 23.09 -13.52
CA LEU A 436 -9.11 24.45 -13.94
C LEU A 436 -9.96 24.47 -15.21
N ALA A 437 -9.61 23.66 -16.21
CA ALA A 437 -10.37 23.57 -17.46
C ALA A 437 -11.80 23.08 -17.22
N VAL A 438 -11.96 21.97 -16.50
CA VAL A 438 -13.25 21.26 -16.35
C VAL A 438 -14.16 21.95 -15.32
N LEU A 439 -13.62 22.33 -14.17
CA LEU A 439 -14.39 22.81 -13.02
C LEU A 439 -14.39 24.34 -12.91
N GLY A 440 -13.47 25.02 -13.59
CA GLY A 440 -13.28 26.47 -13.49
C GLY A 440 -12.49 26.91 -12.26
N GLU A 441 -12.05 25.96 -11.44
CA GLU A 441 -11.23 26.17 -10.24
C GLU A 441 -10.25 25.02 -10.07
N ASP A 442 -9.11 25.31 -9.45
CA ASP A 442 -8.11 24.30 -9.12
C ASP A 442 -8.49 23.64 -7.79
N VAL A 443 -8.99 22.41 -7.87
CA VAL A 443 -9.45 21.61 -6.71
C VAL A 443 -8.43 20.57 -6.28
N MET A 444 -7.30 20.47 -6.98
CA MET A 444 -6.25 19.53 -6.60
C MET A 444 -5.50 20.09 -5.39
N ASP A 445 -5.03 19.19 -4.52
CA ASP A 445 -4.24 19.60 -3.36
C ASP A 445 -2.97 20.32 -3.83
N LYS A 446 -2.91 21.63 -3.62
CA LYS A 446 -1.73 22.47 -3.92
C LYS A 446 -0.56 22.22 -2.97
N ALA A 447 -0.53 21.08 -2.28
CA ALA A 447 0.56 20.71 -1.40
C ALA A 447 1.85 20.85 -2.22
N ALA A 448 2.61 21.89 -1.88
CA ALA A 448 3.58 22.47 -2.76
C ALA A 448 4.58 21.41 -3.23
N ALA A 449 5.02 21.55 -4.47
CA ALA A 449 6.31 21.08 -4.96
C ALA A 449 7.48 21.75 -4.21
N THR A 450 7.35 22.00 -2.90
CA THR A 450 8.51 21.90 -2.04
C THR A 450 8.86 20.43 -2.14
N PRO A 451 10.05 20.07 -2.68
CA PRO A 451 10.60 18.79 -2.30
C PRO A 451 10.44 18.80 -0.78
N PRO A 452 9.85 17.78 -0.16
CA PRO A 452 10.30 17.51 1.19
C PRO A 452 11.81 17.61 1.04
N GLN A 453 12.47 18.43 1.87
CA GLN A 453 13.83 18.02 2.19
C GLN A 453 13.64 16.54 2.41
N LEU A 454 14.32 15.75 1.59
CA LEU A 454 14.67 14.50 2.10
C LEU A 454 15.52 14.84 3.35
N VAL A 455 14.86 15.02 4.50
CA VAL A 455 14.74 13.88 5.39
C VAL A 455 14.36 12.72 4.46
N GLU A 456 15.41 12.20 3.79
CA GLU A 456 15.68 10.79 3.76
C GLU A 456 15.03 10.42 5.07
N LYS A 457 13.98 9.60 5.11
CA LYS A 457 13.93 8.76 6.28
C LYS A 457 15.23 7.94 6.18
N LYS A 458 16.44 8.55 6.33
CA LYS A 458 17.28 8.51 7.52
C LYS A 458 16.43 7.68 8.41
N MET A 459 16.64 6.37 8.27
CA MET A 459 16.64 5.48 9.39
C MET A 459 17.19 6.34 10.52
N GLU A 460 16.29 6.97 11.27
CA GLU A 460 16.71 7.71 12.44
C GLU A 460 17.31 6.61 13.27
N GLU A 461 18.56 6.80 13.66
CA GLU A 461 19.16 5.82 14.53
C GLU A 461 18.33 5.84 15.79
N TYR A 462 17.58 4.77 16.01
CA TYR A 462 16.63 4.70 17.09
C TYR A 462 17.21 3.76 18.12
N PHE A 463 17.33 4.28 19.33
CA PHE A 463 17.88 3.58 20.48
C PHE A 463 16.85 3.74 21.59
N ASN A 464 16.19 2.66 21.98
CA ASN A 464 15.14 2.77 22.99
C ASN A 464 14.98 1.48 23.81
N PHE A 465 14.65 1.65 25.08
CA PHE A 465 14.15 0.55 25.89
C PHE A 465 12.68 0.30 25.56
N ILE A 466 12.35 -0.94 25.24
CA ILE A 466 10.98 -1.38 24.96
C ILE A 466 10.34 -2.09 26.15
N THR A 467 11.15 -2.61 27.07
CA THR A 467 10.71 -3.23 28.32
C THR A 467 11.76 -2.97 29.40
N ILE A 468 11.33 -2.60 30.60
CA ILE A 468 12.16 -2.54 31.82
C ILE A 468 11.30 -3.14 32.94
N ASN A 469 11.76 -4.23 33.54
CA ASN A 469 11.12 -4.83 34.71
C ASN A 469 12.14 -5.00 35.85
N SER A 470 11.79 -5.75 36.90
CA SER A 470 12.63 -5.89 38.09
C SER A 470 13.96 -6.61 37.84
N HIS A 471 14.04 -7.47 36.81
CA HIS A 471 15.20 -8.32 36.56
C HIS A 471 15.72 -8.27 35.12
N ARG A 472 15.09 -7.48 34.26
CA ARG A 472 15.38 -7.47 32.83
C ARG A 472 15.13 -6.10 32.21
N ALA A 473 15.98 -5.72 31.28
CA ALA A 473 15.74 -4.61 30.38
C ALA A 473 15.97 -5.04 28.93
N ILE A 474 15.01 -4.76 28.05
CA ILE A 474 15.14 -5.04 26.62
C ILE A 474 15.36 -3.72 25.89
N PHE A 475 16.52 -3.62 25.27
CA PHE A 475 16.92 -2.51 24.43
C PHE A 475 16.77 -2.86 22.96
N ARG A 476 16.22 -1.94 22.17
CA ARG A 476 16.10 -2.05 20.72
C ARG A 476 16.96 -0.96 20.09
N TYR A 477 17.69 -1.33 19.04
CA TYR A 477 18.42 -0.39 18.21
C TYR A 477 18.12 -0.57 16.72
N GLY A 478 18.19 0.52 15.99
CA GLY A 478 18.22 0.54 14.53
C GLY A 478 19.21 1.59 14.06
N GLN A 479 19.98 1.26 13.03
CA GLN A 479 20.99 2.13 12.43
C GLN A 479 20.95 2.11 10.90
N LYS A 480 21.37 3.22 10.30
CA LYS A 480 21.29 3.41 8.84
C LYS A 480 22.11 2.39 8.08
N LYS A 481 23.35 2.19 8.51
CA LYS A 481 24.33 1.25 7.96
C LYS A 481 24.65 0.22 9.03
N ALA A 482 25.15 -0.93 8.59
CA ALA A 482 25.58 -2.05 9.45
C ALA A 482 26.89 -1.71 10.18
N ASP A 483 26.97 -0.50 10.76
CA ASP A 483 28.20 -0.02 11.40
C ASP A 483 28.41 -0.78 12.72
N PRO A 484 29.66 -1.02 13.15
CA PRO A 484 29.92 -1.63 14.43
C PRO A 484 29.42 -0.76 15.59
N LEU A 485 28.56 -1.34 16.42
CA LEU A 485 28.08 -0.78 17.68
C LEU A 485 28.73 -1.51 18.85
N GLU A 486 29.06 -0.75 19.90
CA GLU A 486 29.47 -1.27 21.21
C GLU A 486 28.48 -0.75 22.26
N LEU A 487 27.72 -1.65 22.87
CA LEU A 487 26.72 -1.36 23.88
C LEU A 487 27.29 -1.72 25.25
N SER A 488 27.55 -0.74 26.10
CA SER A 488 28.02 -0.91 27.47
C SER A 488 26.88 -0.62 28.44
N PHE A 489 26.50 -1.61 29.24
CA PHE A 489 25.42 -1.53 30.22
C PHE A 489 25.98 -1.74 31.63
N LYS A 490 25.91 -0.71 32.47
CA LYS A 490 26.55 -0.68 33.79
C LYS A 490 25.60 -0.21 34.88
N GLY A 491 25.57 -0.89 36.01
CA GLY A 491 24.77 -0.51 37.19
C GLY A 491 24.62 -1.65 38.17
N GLY A 492 24.42 -1.34 39.45
CA GLY A 492 24.46 -2.35 40.52
C GLY A 492 25.74 -3.19 40.45
N SER A 493 25.59 -4.52 40.42
CA SER A 493 26.68 -5.48 40.26
C SER A 493 26.91 -5.96 38.80
N ILE A 494 26.27 -5.34 37.81
CA ILE A 494 26.34 -5.77 36.41
C ILE A 494 27.11 -4.74 35.59
N GLU A 495 28.09 -5.25 34.85
CA GLU A 495 28.80 -4.55 33.81
C GLU A 495 28.88 -5.49 32.59
N GLN A 496 28.18 -5.14 31.51
CA GLN A 496 28.14 -5.92 30.28
C GLN A 496 28.50 -5.04 29.09
N THR A 497 29.35 -5.55 28.20
CA THR A 497 29.67 -4.88 26.94
C THR A 497 29.42 -5.83 25.78
N LEU A 498 28.64 -5.40 24.80
CA LEU A 498 28.23 -6.20 23.64
C LEU A 498 28.60 -5.48 22.35
N LYS A 499 29.15 -6.23 21.38
CA LYS A 499 29.43 -5.70 20.04
C LYS A 499 28.39 -6.21 19.04
N ARG A 500 27.89 -5.33 18.18
CA ARG A 500 26.86 -5.61 17.17
C ARG A 500 27.24 -4.97 15.84
N SER A 501 26.86 -5.58 14.73
CA SER A 501 27.13 -5.08 13.37
C SER A 501 25.90 -5.15 12.46
N ASP A 502 24.78 -5.62 12.98
CA ASP A 502 23.49 -5.66 12.31
C ASP A 502 22.84 -4.28 12.25
N ARG A 503 22.10 -4.01 11.17
CA ARG A 503 21.39 -2.72 10.99
C ARG A 503 20.28 -2.51 12.02
N PHE A 504 19.74 -3.59 12.56
CA PHE A 504 18.65 -3.60 13.51
C PHE A 504 18.85 -4.75 14.46
N GLY A 505 18.57 -4.54 15.74
CA GLY A 505 18.61 -5.64 16.69
C GLY A 505 17.96 -5.30 18.01
N ARG A 506 17.83 -6.34 18.83
CA ARG A 506 17.38 -6.23 20.22
C ARG A 506 18.41 -6.91 21.10
N VAL A 507 18.64 -6.32 22.27
CA VAL A 507 19.50 -6.85 23.32
C VAL A 507 18.67 -6.96 24.57
N SER A 508 18.68 -8.15 25.18
CA SER A 508 18.12 -8.36 26.50
C SER A 508 19.24 -8.34 27.52
N PHE A 509 19.12 -7.47 28.51
CA PHE A 509 19.96 -7.45 29.71
C PHE A 509 19.17 -8.16 30.81
N GLU A 510 19.64 -9.35 31.19
CA GLU A 510 18.97 -10.25 32.14
C GLU A 510 19.62 -10.21 33.52
N LYS A 511 18.94 -10.80 34.52
CA LYS A 511 19.41 -10.94 35.91
C LYS A 511 19.73 -9.60 36.61
N LEU A 512 19.05 -8.54 36.21
CA LEU A 512 19.19 -7.23 36.83
C LEU A 512 18.72 -7.26 38.29
N THR A 513 19.31 -6.41 39.12
CA THR A 513 18.90 -6.19 40.49
C THR A 513 17.66 -5.30 40.49
N PRO A 514 16.59 -5.67 41.22
CA PRO A 514 15.40 -4.82 41.38
C PRO A 514 15.71 -3.47 42.02
N ASP A 515 14.86 -2.47 41.75
CA ASP A 515 14.96 -1.09 42.25
C ASP A 515 16.36 -0.44 42.09
N THR A 516 17.10 -0.83 41.05
CA THR A 516 18.49 -0.42 40.84
C THR A 516 18.64 0.38 39.56
N GLU A 517 19.46 1.43 39.59
CA GLU A 517 19.77 2.23 38.41
C GLU A 517 20.86 1.59 37.55
N TYR A 518 20.67 1.66 36.24
CA TYR A 518 21.60 1.20 35.21
C TYR A 518 21.76 2.27 34.14
N THR A 519 22.97 2.37 33.59
CA THR A 519 23.30 3.24 32.46
C THR A 519 23.64 2.38 31.25
N LEU A 520 22.93 2.59 30.14
CA LEU A 520 23.31 2.07 28.82
C LEU A 520 24.02 3.15 28.03
N THR A 521 25.24 2.89 27.60
CA THR A 521 26.02 3.72 26.68
C THR A 521 26.22 2.93 25.38
N VAL A 522 25.81 3.50 24.24
CA VAL A 522 26.02 2.92 22.91
C VAL A 522 27.07 3.76 22.19
N LYS A 523 28.16 3.12 21.77
CA LYS A 523 29.20 3.71 20.93
C LYS A 523 29.11 3.17 19.52
N ARG A 524 29.42 4.01 18.54
CA ARG A 524 29.61 3.66 17.14
C ARG A 524 30.89 4.29 16.65
N ASN A 525 31.77 3.51 16.01
CA ASN A 525 33.09 3.99 15.58
C ASN A 525 33.83 4.75 16.69
N ASN A 526 33.82 4.18 17.91
CA ASN A 526 34.40 4.75 19.14
C ASN A 526 33.81 6.08 19.64
N LYS A 527 32.69 6.56 19.10
CA LYS A 527 31.95 7.74 19.60
C LYS A 527 30.64 7.33 20.25
N THR A 528 30.33 7.88 21.44
CA THR A 528 29.03 7.67 22.09
C THR A 528 27.92 8.32 21.27
N VAL A 529 26.92 7.53 20.86
CA VAL A 529 25.76 7.96 20.07
C VAL A 529 24.44 7.92 20.85
N PHE A 530 24.40 7.18 21.97
CA PHE A 530 23.25 7.13 22.86
C PHE A 530 23.72 6.85 24.29
N GLU A 531 23.14 7.54 25.25
CA GLU A 531 23.31 7.22 26.67
C GLU A 531 21.98 7.40 27.39
N ARG A 532 21.59 6.43 28.20
CA ARG A 532 20.36 6.53 28.99
C ARG A 532 20.46 5.76 30.30
N LYS A 533 20.04 6.44 31.37
CA LYS A 533 19.77 5.83 32.66
C LYS A 533 18.37 5.23 32.69
N ILE A 534 18.26 4.04 33.26
CA ILE A 534 17.01 3.38 33.58
C ILE A 534 17.05 2.89 35.03
N LYS A 535 15.89 2.79 35.68
CA LYS A 535 15.77 2.13 36.98
C LYS A 535 14.92 0.88 36.79
N THR A 536 15.39 -0.27 37.23
CA THR A 536 14.58 -1.49 37.27
C THR A 536 13.44 -1.32 38.26
N LEU A 537 12.33 -2.03 38.02
CA LEU A 537 11.19 -1.97 38.93
C LEU A 537 11.54 -2.65 40.27
N PRO A 538 10.97 -2.23 41.40
CA PRO A 538 11.16 -2.94 42.67
C PRO A 538 10.56 -4.35 42.62
N VAL A 539 10.94 -5.21 43.57
CA VAL A 539 10.18 -6.43 43.85
C VAL A 539 8.93 -6.01 44.60
N ILE A 540 7.78 -6.49 44.13
CA ILE A 540 6.50 -6.25 44.82
C ILE A 540 6.43 -7.18 46.02
N LYS A 541 6.22 -6.61 47.20
CA LYS A 541 6.00 -7.36 48.44
C LYS A 541 4.54 -7.83 48.51
N GLY A 542 4.31 -9.03 49.02
CA GLY A 542 2.98 -9.60 49.24
C GLY A 542 2.72 -10.92 48.51
N LYS A 543 1.61 -11.58 48.83
CA LYS A 543 1.21 -12.85 48.21
C LYS A 543 0.77 -12.62 46.76
N MET A 544 1.42 -13.29 45.81
CA MET A 544 0.99 -13.34 44.41
C MET A 544 -0.22 -14.27 44.32
N LEU A 545 -1.28 -13.80 43.67
CA LEU A 545 -2.57 -14.46 43.53
C LEU A 545 -2.79 -15.10 42.16
N GLY A 546 -2.10 -14.62 41.12
CA GLY A 546 -2.17 -15.23 39.79
C GLY A 546 -1.38 -14.49 38.71
N ARG A 547 -1.14 -15.17 37.59
CA ARG A 547 -0.45 -14.69 36.39
C ARG A 547 -1.35 -14.79 35.17
N ILE A 548 -1.55 -13.66 34.50
CA ILE A 548 -2.53 -13.52 33.44
C ILE A 548 -1.83 -13.07 32.16
N GLY A 549 -2.03 -13.82 31.07
CA GLY A 549 -1.71 -13.36 29.72
C GLY A 549 -2.88 -12.60 29.10
N LEU A 550 -2.63 -11.45 28.49
CA LEU A 550 -3.66 -10.58 27.92
C LEU A 550 -3.43 -10.38 26.42
N ILE A 551 -4.47 -10.67 25.63
CA ILE A 551 -4.49 -10.50 24.17
C ILE A 551 -5.76 -9.70 23.81
N ALA A 552 -5.70 -8.38 23.93
CA ALA A 552 -6.84 -7.51 23.64
C ALA A 552 -7.07 -7.29 22.13
N ASP A 553 -8.34 -7.28 21.72
CA ASP A 553 -8.82 -6.98 20.35
C ASP A 553 -8.00 -7.67 19.23
N PRO A 554 -7.89 -9.01 19.20
CA PRO A 554 -7.06 -9.67 18.20
C PRO A 554 -7.60 -9.57 16.78
N HIS A 555 -8.91 -9.30 16.57
CA HIS A 555 -9.55 -9.08 15.26
C HIS A 555 -9.20 -10.15 14.23
N VAL A 556 -9.36 -11.42 14.60
CA VAL A 556 -9.07 -12.54 13.70
C VAL A 556 -10.06 -12.52 12.54
N ALA A 557 -9.55 -12.45 11.32
CA ALA A 557 -10.34 -12.59 10.11
C ALA A 557 -9.73 -13.62 9.17
N LEU A 558 -10.57 -14.15 8.28
CA LEU A 558 -10.17 -15.07 7.23
C LEU A 558 -10.31 -14.48 5.82
N ASP A 559 -10.90 -13.28 5.73
CA ASP A 559 -10.92 -12.50 4.50
C ASP A 559 -9.53 -11.85 4.27
N PRO A 560 -9.14 -11.62 3.01
CA PRO A 560 -7.89 -10.94 2.69
C PRO A 560 -7.86 -9.53 3.28
N ASP A 561 -6.65 -9.05 3.52
CA ASP A 561 -6.36 -7.81 4.25
C ASP A 561 -7.14 -6.61 3.68
N THR A 562 -7.69 -5.80 4.57
CA THR A 562 -8.51 -4.63 4.21
C THR A 562 -7.65 -3.37 4.06
N HIS A 563 -8.24 -2.33 3.43
CA HIS A 563 -7.64 -1.02 3.08
C HIS A 563 -6.90 -0.25 4.19
N TYR A 564 -6.97 -0.67 5.46
CA TYR A 564 -6.29 -0.02 6.58
C TYR A 564 -4.95 -0.69 6.97
N GLY A 565 -4.46 -1.66 6.19
CA GLY A 565 -3.20 -2.37 6.47
C GLY A 565 -3.29 -3.33 7.66
N ARG A 566 -4.50 -3.81 7.98
CA ARG A 566 -4.73 -4.87 8.97
C ARG A 566 -4.52 -6.23 8.30
N MET A 567 -3.48 -6.97 8.73
CA MET A 567 -3.12 -8.29 8.18
C MET A 567 -4.05 -9.40 8.69
N HIS A 568 -5.33 -9.30 8.36
CA HIS A 568 -6.37 -10.25 8.74
C HIS A 568 -6.01 -11.68 8.30
N SER A 569 -5.47 -11.86 7.09
CA SER A 569 -5.11 -13.18 6.56
C SER A 569 -3.99 -13.91 7.34
N GLN A 570 -3.19 -13.18 8.11
CA GLN A 570 -2.14 -13.74 8.96
C GLN A 570 -2.42 -13.61 10.47
N SER A 571 -3.55 -13.01 10.85
CA SER A 571 -3.98 -12.80 12.25
C SER A 571 -4.06 -14.11 13.05
N VAL A 572 -4.41 -15.22 12.41
CA VAL A 572 -4.44 -16.56 13.02
C VAL A 572 -3.03 -17.03 13.42
N ASN A 573 -2.03 -16.80 12.56
CA ASN A 573 -0.65 -17.17 12.83
C ASN A 573 -0.04 -16.27 13.91
N ALA A 574 -0.35 -14.97 13.85
CA ALA A 574 0.00 -13.98 14.85
C ALA A 574 -0.51 -14.37 16.25
N LEU A 575 -1.79 -14.77 16.34
CA LEU A 575 -2.42 -15.28 17.57
C LEU A 575 -1.72 -16.56 18.07
N ALA A 576 -1.41 -17.50 17.18
CA ALA A 576 -0.75 -18.75 17.56
C ALA A 576 0.64 -18.52 18.17
N LEU A 577 1.43 -17.61 17.59
CA LEU A 577 2.76 -17.28 18.09
C LEU A 577 2.70 -16.59 19.45
N VAL A 578 1.75 -15.67 19.62
CA VAL A 578 1.47 -14.99 20.89
C VAL A 578 1.10 -15.98 21.99
N CYS A 579 0.17 -16.90 21.71
CA CYS A 579 -0.23 -17.93 22.67
C CYS A 579 0.95 -18.80 23.10
N LYS A 580 1.82 -19.19 22.14
CA LYS A 580 3.05 -19.95 22.42
C LYS A 580 4.01 -19.18 23.33
N GLN A 581 4.17 -17.87 23.14
CA GLN A 581 5.04 -17.04 23.98
C GLN A 581 4.50 -16.88 25.40
N LEU A 582 3.19 -16.63 25.55
CA LEU A 582 2.55 -16.54 26.86
C LEU A 582 2.61 -17.88 27.61
N ALA A 583 2.45 -19.01 26.90
CA ALA A 583 2.63 -20.34 27.47
C ALA A 583 4.03 -20.52 28.09
N ALA A 584 5.07 -20.03 27.43
CA ALA A 584 6.43 -20.09 27.93
C ALA A 584 6.66 -19.26 29.22
N GLN A 585 5.80 -18.26 29.49
CA GLN A 585 5.86 -17.43 30.71
C GLN A 585 5.17 -18.08 31.92
N LYS A 586 4.64 -19.31 31.79
CA LYS A 586 3.93 -20.02 32.87
C LYS A 586 2.80 -19.18 33.48
N VAL A 587 2.01 -18.53 32.61
CA VAL A 587 0.73 -17.91 33.01
C VAL A 587 -0.25 -18.97 33.48
N ASP A 588 -1.12 -18.62 34.42
CA ASP A 588 -2.17 -19.52 34.89
C ASP A 588 -3.29 -19.63 33.86
N PHE A 589 -3.56 -18.52 33.15
CA PHE A 589 -4.55 -18.46 32.07
C PHE A 589 -4.31 -17.27 31.13
N ILE A 590 -4.94 -17.33 29.95
CA ILE A 590 -4.91 -16.27 28.94
C ILE A 590 -6.31 -15.71 28.73
N VAL A 591 -6.42 -14.39 28.63
CA VAL A 591 -7.68 -13.68 28.43
C VAL A 591 -7.64 -12.88 27.13
N LEU A 592 -8.72 -13.00 26.36
CA LEU A 592 -8.95 -12.28 25.11
C LEU A 592 -10.11 -11.31 25.32
N PRO A 593 -9.86 -10.11 25.87
CA PRO A 593 -10.89 -9.09 26.02
C PRO A 593 -11.13 -8.36 24.70
N GLY A 594 -12.37 -8.40 24.22
CA GLY A 594 -12.86 -7.55 23.13
C GLY A 594 -13.05 -8.27 21.81
N ASP A 595 -12.87 -7.57 20.69
CA ASP A 595 -13.15 -8.07 19.34
C ASP A 595 -12.17 -9.21 18.95
N ILE A 596 -12.57 -10.44 19.26
CA ILE A 596 -11.84 -11.67 18.97
C ILE A 596 -11.86 -11.96 17.46
N THR A 597 -13.03 -11.83 16.85
CA THR A 597 -13.25 -12.00 15.40
C THR A 597 -13.52 -10.65 14.73
N GLU A 598 -13.26 -10.56 13.43
CA GLU A 598 -13.51 -9.34 12.67
C GLU A 598 -15.00 -9.13 12.36
N ALA A 599 -15.77 -10.19 12.18
CA ALA A 599 -17.13 -10.05 11.66
C ALA A 599 -18.14 -11.06 12.23
N SER A 600 -17.89 -11.61 13.43
CA SER A 600 -18.72 -12.65 14.06
C SER A 600 -18.95 -13.87 13.18
N LYS A 601 -17.98 -14.22 12.31
CA LYS A 601 -18.16 -15.33 11.37
C LYS A 601 -17.71 -16.65 12.02
N TYR A 602 -18.53 -17.69 11.89
CA TYR A 602 -18.19 -19.03 12.41
C TYR A 602 -16.80 -19.53 11.97
N PRO A 603 -16.37 -19.38 10.69
CA PRO A 603 -15.02 -19.74 10.27
C PRO A 603 -13.91 -19.03 11.05
N GLU A 604 -14.07 -17.74 11.36
CA GLU A 604 -13.07 -16.93 12.10
C GLU A 604 -12.92 -17.48 13.52
N LEU A 605 -14.04 -17.67 14.23
CA LEU A 605 -14.04 -18.26 15.57
C LEU A 605 -13.51 -19.70 15.57
N LYS A 606 -13.79 -20.47 14.51
CA LYS A 606 -13.24 -21.82 14.35
C LYS A 606 -11.73 -21.82 14.21
N ALA A 607 -11.17 -20.83 13.50
CA ALA A 607 -9.73 -20.67 13.40
C ALA A 607 -9.10 -20.29 14.74
N VAL A 608 -9.72 -19.37 15.49
CA VAL A 608 -9.34 -19.02 16.87
C VAL A 608 -9.34 -20.27 17.75
N ALA A 609 -10.47 -20.98 17.82
CA ALA A 609 -10.61 -22.18 18.63
C ALA A 609 -9.56 -23.24 18.27
N LYS A 610 -9.22 -23.40 16.98
CA LYS A 610 -8.15 -24.31 16.54
C LYS A 610 -6.79 -23.93 17.15
N VAL A 611 -6.44 -22.64 17.15
CA VAL A 611 -5.19 -22.15 17.75
C VAL A 611 -5.17 -22.36 19.26
N LEU A 612 -6.26 -22.03 19.95
CA LEU A 612 -6.33 -22.18 21.41
C LEU A 612 -6.22 -23.66 21.81
N ASN A 613 -6.87 -24.56 21.07
CA ASN A 613 -6.80 -26.01 21.29
C ASN A 613 -5.41 -26.63 21.08
N GLN A 614 -4.47 -25.93 20.42
CA GLN A 614 -3.06 -26.39 20.33
C GLN A 614 -2.34 -26.26 21.68
N ASN A 615 -2.86 -25.45 22.60
CA ASN A 615 -2.29 -25.18 23.92
C ASN A 615 -3.16 -25.82 25.02
N LYS A 616 -3.38 -27.14 24.94
CA LYS A 616 -4.36 -27.88 25.77
C LYS A 616 -4.20 -27.72 27.29
N ASN A 617 -3.02 -27.33 27.76
CA ASN A 617 -2.73 -27.17 29.19
C ASN A 617 -3.01 -25.75 29.71
N LEU A 618 -3.45 -24.82 28.85
CA LEU A 618 -3.77 -23.45 29.23
C LEU A 618 -5.28 -23.21 29.18
N LYS A 619 -5.77 -22.52 30.21
CA LYS A 619 -7.15 -22.04 30.25
C LYS A 619 -7.26 -20.72 29.50
N PHE A 620 -8.30 -20.59 28.68
CA PHE A 620 -8.60 -19.39 27.90
C PHE A 620 -9.94 -18.80 28.30
N TYR A 621 -9.98 -17.48 28.48
CA TYR A 621 -11.20 -16.71 28.68
C TYR A 621 -11.40 -15.76 27.51
N GLY A 622 -12.63 -15.66 26.99
CA GLY A 622 -12.99 -14.75 25.91
C GLY A 622 -14.13 -13.85 26.36
N ILE A 623 -14.01 -12.55 26.08
CA ILE A 623 -15.04 -11.55 26.37
C ILE A 623 -15.44 -10.98 25.01
N PRO A 624 -16.70 -11.15 24.59
CA PRO A 624 -17.11 -10.79 23.23
C PRO A 624 -17.10 -9.27 23.05
N GLY A 625 -16.51 -8.83 21.94
CA GLY A 625 -16.64 -7.46 21.48
C GLY A 625 -17.89 -7.22 20.64
N ASN A 626 -18.03 -6.02 20.10
CA ASN A 626 -19.16 -5.67 19.21
C ASN A 626 -19.10 -6.37 17.86
N HIS A 627 -17.95 -6.96 17.53
CA HIS A 627 -17.69 -7.83 16.38
C HIS A 627 -17.82 -9.32 16.72
N ASP A 628 -18.18 -9.73 17.94
CA ASP A 628 -18.37 -11.15 18.35
C ASP A 628 -19.80 -11.47 18.78
N ARG A 629 -20.79 -10.94 18.05
CA ARG A 629 -22.19 -11.09 18.45
C ARG A 629 -22.63 -12.55 18.33
N LEU A 630 -23.11 -13.12 19.44
CA LEU A 630 -23.63 -14.49 19.54
C LEU A 630 -25.04 -14.69 18.91
N LYS A 631 -25.26 -14.13 17.71
CA LYS A 631 -26.54 -14.19 16.99
C LYS A 631 -26.75 -15.52 16.26
N GLN A 632 -25.69 -16.06 15.66
CA GLN A 632 -25.77 -17.33 14.92
C GLN A 632 -25.63 -18.50 15.89
N LYS A 633 -26.55 -19.47 15.82
CA LYS A 633 -26.57 -20.65 16.70
C LYS A 633 -25.23 -21.40 16.73
N SER A 634 -24.66 -21.69 15.54
CA SER A 634 -23.37 -22.38 15.42
C SER A 634 -22.19 -21.58 15.98
N PHE A 635 -22.19 -20.25 15.82
CA PHE A 635 -21.17 -19.38 16.42
C PHE A 635 -21.29 -19.38 17.93
N LYS A 636 -22.51 -19.25 18.46
CA LYS A 636 -22.80 -19.30 19.90
C LYS A 636 -22.36 -20.62 20.52
N GLU A 637 -22.73 -21.75 19.91
CA GLU A 637 -22.33 -23.09 20.37
C GLU A 637 -20.80 -23.25 20.40
N LEU A 638 -20.11 -22.80 19.35
CA LEU A 638 -18.66 -22.84 19.29
C LEU A 638 -18.01 -21.90 20.33
N TRP A 639 -18.59 -20.73 20.55
CA TRP A 639 -18.11 -19.79 21.57
C TRP A 639 -18.21 -20.41 22.96
N ILE A 640 -19.39 -20.90 23.35
CA ILE A 640 -19.61 -21.54 24.65
C ILE A 640 -18.68 -22.75 24.83
N LYS A 641 -18.48 -23.55 23.78
CA LYS A 641 -17.52 -24.67 23.81
C LYS A 641 -16.07 -24.22 24.01
N THR A 642 -15.70 -23.06 23.47
CA THR A 642 -14.31 -22.56 23.48
C THR A 642 -13.99 -21.77 24.76
N PHE A 643 -14.91 -20.92 25.22
CA PHE A 643 -14.66 -19.93 26.27
C PHE A 643 -15.61 -20.04 27.47
N GLY A 644 -16.70 -20.80 27.36
CA GLY A 644 -17.80 -20.82 28.34
C GLY A 644 -18.75 -19.63 28.22
N ALA A 645 -19.55 -19.37 29.27
CA ALA A 645 -20.52 -18.28 29.30
C ALA A 645 -19.86 -16.90 29.18
N THR A 646 -20.47 -15.97 28.45
CA THR A 646 -19.85 -14.65 28.18
C THR A 646 -19.79 -13.72 29.37
N ALA A 647 -20.69 -13.91 30.35
CA ALA A 647 -20.72 -13.18 31.61
C ALA A 647 -20.75 -14.19 32.77
N ARG A 648 -19.81 -14.08 33.71
CA ARG A 648 -19.74 -14.95 34.90
C ARG A 648 -18.66 -14.49 35.88
N LEU A 649 -18.81 -14.93 37.12
CA LEU A 649 -17.80 -14.85 38.17
C LEU A 649 -17.15 -16.23 38.37
N GLU A 650 -15.82 -16.27 38.40
CA GLU A 650 -15.05 -17.46 38.75
C GLU A 650 -14.09 -17.15 39.91
N LYS A 651 -13.82 -18.15 40.76
CA LYS A 651 -12.78 -18.06 41.80
C LYS A 651 -11.48 -18.72 41.31
N HIS A 652 -10.37 -18.10 41.62
CA HIS A 652 -9.02 -18.62 41.40
C HIS A 652 -8.20 -18.44 42.67
N GLY A 653 -8.31 -19.39 43.59
CA GLY A 653 -7.80 -19.23 44.95
C GLY A 653 -8.48 -18.03 45.64
N ASP A 654 -7.68 -17.11 46.16
CA ASP A 654 -8.14 -15.88 46.81
C ASP A 654 -8.41 -14.73 45.81
N LEU A 655 -8.41 -15.02 44.51
CA LEU A 655 -8.71 -14.05 43.45
C LEU A 655 -10.09 -14.30 42.84
N GLN A 656 -10.84 -13.23 42.61
CA GLN A 656 -12.08 -13.25 41.84
C GLN A 656 -11.82 -12.84 40.38
N ILE A 657 -12.32 -13.61 39.43
CA ILE A 657 -12.27 -13.31 37.99
C ILE A 657 -13.68 -13.02 37.52
N LEU A 658 -13.94 -11.76 37.14
CA LEU A 658 -15.23 -11.33 36.65
C LEU A 658 -15.16 -11.08 35.13
N LEU A 659 -15.94 -11.82 34.37
CA LEU A 659 -16.12 -11.62 32.93
C LEU A 659 -17.44 -10.87 32.71
N LEU A 660 -17.39 -9.72 32.06
CA LEU A 660 -18.57 -8.92 31.74
C LEU A 660 -18.77 -8.86 30.23
N ASP A 661 -19.94 -9.31 29.78
CA ASP A 661 -20.32 -9.23 28.38
C ASP A 661 -20.88 -7.84 28.09
N THR A 662 -20.00 -6.95 27.67
CA THR A 662 -20.34 -5.58 27.25
C THR A 662 -20.37 -5.41 25.74
N GLY A 663 -20.23 -6.46 24.93
CA GLY A 663 -20.05 -6.36 23.47
C GLY A 663 -21.18 -5.66 22.71
N ASN A 664 -22.38 -5.51 23.29
CA ASN A 664 -23.47 -4.72 22.69
C ASN A 664 -23.41 -3.22 23.06
N GLY A 665 -22.48 -2.81 23.92
CA GLY A 665 -22.32 -1.46 24.44
C GLY A 665 -23.01 -1.21 25.79
N ASN A 666 -23.71 -2.19 26.37
CA ASN A 666 -24.53 -2.00 27.57
C ASN A 666 -24.14 -3.01 28.66
N LEU A 667 -24.01 -2.55 29.91
CA LEU A 667 -23.70 -3.41 31.06
C LEU A 667 -24.98 -4.02 31.65
N ALA A 668 -26.07 -3.24 31.71
CA ALA A 668 -27.30 -3.61 32.41
C ALA A 668 -28.26 -4.49 31.60
N ASP A 669 -28.11 -4.53 30.28
CA ASP A 669 -29.03 -5.26 29.38
C ASP A 669 -28.92 -6.80 29.49
N LYS A 670 -27.99 -7.31 30.30
CA LYS A 670 -27.77 -8.75 30.52
C LYS A 670 -27.89 -9.07 32.01
N PRO A 671 -28.95 -9.78 32.45
CA PRO A 671 -29.12 -10.17 33.85
C PRO A 671 -27.90 -10.92 34.41
N GLU A 672 -27.19 -11.68 33.59
CA GLU A 672 -26.00 -12.44 33.98
C GLU A 672 -24.83 -11.54 34.39
N ASN A 673 -24.66 -10.37 33.76
CA ASN A 673 -23.67 -9.37 34.19
C ASN A 673 -24.01 -8.89 35.61
N LEU A 674 -25.27 -8.54 35.86
CA LEU A 674 -25.72 -8.02 37.15
C LEU A 674 -25.59 -9.06 38.26
N GLN A 675 -26.02 -10.30 38.00
CA GLN A 675 -25.89 -11.42 38.93
C GLN A 675 -24.42 -11.71 39.27
N ALA A 676 -23.52 -11.68 38.27
CA ALA A 676 -22.10 -11.92 38.49
C ALA A 676 -21.44 -10.80 39.33
N VAL A 677 -21.85 -9.54 39.14
CA VAL A 677 -21.39 -8.41 39.96
C VAL A 677 -21.93 -8.48 41.39
N GLU A 678 -23.20 -8.85 41.56
CA GLU A 678 -23.83 -8.95 42.87
C GLU A 678 -23.18 -10.03 43.74
N ALA A 679 -22.75 -11.14 43.13
CA ALA A 679 -22.07 -12.25 43.79
C ALA A 679 -20.63 -11.95 44.25
N LEU A 680 -20.09 -10.76 43.97
CA LEU A 680 -18.73 -10.39 44.36
C LEU A 680 -18.58 -10.26 45.88
N ASP A 681 -17.54 -10.91 46.40
CA ASP A 681 -17.09 -10.82 47.79
C ASP A 681 -16.14 -9.63 47.99
N PRO A 682 -16.53 -8.56 48.72
CA PRO A 682 -15.68 -7.39 48.93
C PRO A 682 -14.36 -7.67 49.67
N ALA A 683 -14.24 -8.83 50.35
CA ALA A 683 -13.02 -9.21 51.07
C ALA A 683 -11.90 -9.71 50.13
N LEU A 684 -12.23 -10.07 48.88
CA LEU A 684 -11.28 -10.61 47.92
C LEU A 684 -11.03 -9.64 46.76
N PRO A 685 -9.78 -9.50 46.28
CA PRO A 685 -9.49 -8.71 45.10
C PRO A 685 -10.16 -9.30 43.85
N VAL A 686 -10.52 -8.44 42.90
CA VAL A 686 -11.17 -8.83 41.65
C VAL A 686 -10.37 -8.36 40.42
N VAL A 687 -10.27 -9.23 39.42
CA VAL A 687 -9.90 -8.84 38.05
C VAL A 687 -11.14 -8.89 37.19
N VAL A 688 -11.49 -7.74 36.63
CA VAL A 688 -12.65 -7.57 35.76
C VAL A 688 -12.20 -7.48 34.31
N PHE A 689 -12.89 -8.18 33.41
CA PHE A 689 -12.65 -8.10 31.98
C PHE A 689 -13.89 -7.60 31.26
N SER A 690 -13.70 -6.62 30.38
CA SER A 690 -14.78 -5.99 29.61
C SER A 690 -14.27 -5.63 28.21
N HIS A 691 -15.18 -5.54 27.23
CA HIS A 691 -14.87 -4.91 25.95
C HIS A 691 -14.78 -3.39 26.12
N TYR A 692 -15.86 -2.77 26.61
CA TYR A 692 -15.98 -1.32 26.78
C TYR A 692 -15.58 -0.83 28.17
N GLN A 693 -15.23 0.47 28.24
CA GLN A 693 -14.93 1.16 29.50
C GLN A 693 -16.11 1.17 30.48
N LEU A 694 -15.82 0.99 31.76
CA LEU A 694 -16.77 1.08 32.88
C LEU A 694 -16.59 2.37 33.70
N ALA A 695 -15.45 3.05 33.54
CA ALA A 695 -15.19 4.37 34.09
C ALA A 695 -14.77 5.38 33.01
N PRO A 696 -15.15 6.66 33.16
CA PRO A 696 -14.69 7.72 32.29
C PRO A 696 -13.18 7.90 32.38
N ASP A 697 -12.57 8.20 31.24
CA ASP A 697 -11.14 8.40 31.09
C ASP A 697 -10.88 9.80 30.53
N SER A 698 -10.25 10.66 31.33
CA SER A 698 -9.97 12.06 30.95
C SER A 698 -9.02 12.19 29.75
N TYR A 699 -8.28 11.13 29.41
CA TYR A 699 -7.37 11.12 28.28
C TYR A 699 -8.08 10.81 26.94
N LEU A 700 -9.33 10.33 26.99
CA LEU A 700 -10.12 9.99 25.81
C LEU A 700 -11.22 11.03 25.59
N GLN A 701 -11.18 11.71 24.45
CA GLN A 701 -12.16 12.74 24.08
C GLN A 701 -13.51 12.17 23.60
N ASP A 702 -13.59 10.86 23.36
CA ASP A 702 -14.80 10.14 22.93
C ASP A 702 -15.02 8.90 23.83
N PRO A 703 -15.80 9.04 24.93
CA PRO A 703 -16.06 7.96 25.87
C PRO A 703 -16.88 6.84 25.21
N ASP A 704 -16.62 5.60 25.59
CA ASP A 704 -17.35 4.44 25.09
C ASP A 704 -18.85 4.46 25.45
N ARG A 705 -19.67 3.81 24.61
CA ARG A 705 -21.12 3.67 24.82
C ARG A 705 -21.49 3.11 26.20
N ALA A 706 -20.68 2.22 26.77
CA ALA A 706 -20.93 1.66 28.10
C ALA A 706 -20.82 2.70 29.24
N ILE A 707 -20.08 3.80 29.03
CA ILE A 707 -20.05 4.94 29.97
C ILE A 707 -21.40 5.67 29.94
N HIS A 708 -22.09 5.68 28.80
CA HIS A 708 -23.42 6.27 28.65
C HIS A 708 -24.56 5.37 29.20
N ASP A 709 -24.29 4.09 29.47
CA ASP A 709 -25.23 3.15 30.13
C ASP A 709 -25.06 3.12 31.66
N ALA A 710 -24.16 3.95 32.21
CA ALA A 710 -23.84 3.98 33.63
C ALA A 710 -25.05 4.28 34.53
N ASP A 711 -26.00 5.09 34.04
CA ASP A 711 -27.23 5.40 34.76
C ASP A 711 -28.14 4.17 34.94
N LYS A 712 -28.18 3.27 33.95
CA LYS A 712 -29.00 2.05 34.01
C LYS A 712 -28.32 0.94 34.83
N ALA A 713 -27.00 0.88 34.80
CA ALA A 713 -26.21 -0.11 35.55
C ALA A 713 -25.76 0.38 36.93
N GLY A 714 -26.35 1.47 37.44
CA GLY A 714 -25.81 2.25 38.56
C GLY A 714 -25.50 1.44 39.83
N ASN A 715 -26.33 0.46 40.20
CA ASN A 715 -26.06 -0.38 41.38
C ASN A 715 -24.89 -1.35 41.17
N ALA A 716 -24.77 -1.93 39.97
CA ALA A 716 -23.65 -2.80 39.63
C ALA A 716 -22.34 -2.00 39.58
N LEU A 717 -22.34 -0.80 38.98
CA LEU A 717 -21.17 0.07 38.97
C LEU A 717 -20.78 0.55 40.38
N LYS A 718 -21.75 0.85 41.26
CA LYS A 718 -21.48 1.16 42.67
C LYS A 718 -20.84 -0.02 43.41
N LYS A 719 -21.36 -1.23 43.21
CA LYS A 719 -20.77 -2.45 43.78
C LYS A 719 -19.34 -2.63 43.29
N LEU A 720 -19.10 -2.56 41.97
CA LEU A 720 -17.76 -2.62 41.39
C LEU A 720 -16.82 -1.55 41.96
N ALA A 721 -17.28 -0.30 42.06
CA ALA A 721 -16.48 0.80 42.59
C ALA A 721 -16.05 0.61 44.05
N SER A 722 -16.77 -0.22 44.82
CA SER A 722 -16.41 -0.58 46.20
C SER A 722 -15.34 -1.66 46.31
N MET A 723 -15.12 -2.43 45.24
CA MET A 723 -14.19 -3.56 45.20
C MET A 723 -12.75 -3.07 45.04
N GLN A 724 -11.80 -3.86 45.53
CA GLN A 724 -10.37 -3.65 45.28
C GLN A 724 -9.91 -4.55 44.13
N GLY A 725 -9.07 -4.03 43.24
CA GLY A 725 -8.69 -4.79 42.05
C GLY A 725 -8.45 -3.95 40.80
N ILE A 726 -8.59 -4.61 39.65
CA ILE A 726 -8.26 -4.05 38.34
C ILE A 726 -9.25 -4.50 37.25
N ILE A 727 -9.50 -3.62 36.30
CA ILE A 727 -10.35 -3.81 35.13
C ILE A 727 -9.46 -3.74 33.90
N PHE A 728 -9.51 -4.76 33.04
CA PHE A 728 -8.87 -4.75 31.73
C PHE A 728 -9.92 -4.59 30.63
N VAL A 729 -9.73 -3.57 29.79
CA VAL A 729 -10.69 -3.15 28.75
C VAL A 729 -10.08 -3.34 27.36
N GLY A 730 -10.81 -3.96 26.43
CA GLY A 730 -10.32 -4.31 25.09
C GLY A 730 -10.44 -3.22 24.02
N HIS A 731 -11.41 -2.29 24.11
CA HIS A 731 -11.95 -1.55 22.96
C HIS A 731 -11.25 -0.22 22.54
N LYS A 732 -10.04 0.11 23.01
CA LYS A 732 -9.44 1.45 22.77
C LYS A 732 -8.05 1.41 22.15
N ASN A 733 -7.82 2.18 21.08
CA ASN A 733 -6.54 2.22 20.36
C ASN A 733 -5.35 2.83 21.15
N VAL A 734 -5.53 3.32 22.37
CA VAL A 734 -4.46 3.92 23.18
C VAL A 734 -4.46 3.29 24.56
N ALA A 735 -3.26 2.97 25.07
CA ALA A 735 -3.13 2.51 26.44
C ALA A 735 -3.26 3.67 27.40
N THR A 736 -4.29 3.63 28.24
CA THR A 736 -4.56 4.66 29.25
C THR A 736 -5.03 3.97 30.54
N SER A 737 -5.03 4.70 31.64
CA SER A 737 -5.58 4.23 32.89
C SER A 737 -6.54 5.25 33.50
N ALA A 738 -7.58 4.73 34.14
CA ALA A 738 -8.59 5.49 34.87
C ALA A 738 -8.93 4.76 36.19
N LYS A 739 -9.86 5.32 36.97
CA LYS A 739 -10.36 4.69 38.19
C LYS A 739 -11.88 4.59 38.18
N LEU A 740 -12.38 3.44 38.63
CA LEU A 740 -13.77 3.24 39.05
C LEU A 740 -13.78 3.02 40.57
N GLY A 741 -13.91 4.08 41.35
CA GLY A 741 -13.76 4.01 42.81
C GLY A 741 -12.38 3.47 43.21
N LYS A 742 -12.35 2.28 43.84
CA LYS A 742 -11.12 1.57 44.26
C LYS A 742 -10.51 0.67 43.18
N LEU A 743 -11.19 0.48 42.05
CA LEU A 743 -10.67 -0.30 40.93
C LEU A 743 -9.84 0.57 39.99
N TRP A 744 -8.69 0.05 39.57
CA TRP A 744 -7.98 0.57 38.41
C TRP A 744 -8.64 0.08 37.13
N GLN A 745 -8.84 0.95 36.14
CA GLN A 745 -9.21 0.55 34.79
C GLN A 745 -8.04 0.77 33.86
N ILE A 746 -7.61 -0.28 33.17
CA ILE A 746 -6.55 -0.24 32.16
C ILE A 746 -7.15 -0.53 30.80
N ASN A 747 -7.05 0.45 29.91
CA ASN A 747 -7.45 0.27 28.53
C ASN A 747 -6.27 -0.34 27.76
N LEU A 748 -6.49 -1.52 27.20
CA LEU A 748 -5.52 -2.25 26.41
C LEU A 748 -5.81 -1.97 24.93
N PRO A 749 -4.83 -1.49 24.15
CA PRO A 749 -5.01 -1.39 22.71
C PRO A 749 -4.96 -2.75 22.02
N GLN A 750 -5.23 -2.78 20.71
CA GLN A 750 -5.17 -3.97 19.86
C GLN A 750 -3.75 -4.58 19.86
N LEU A 751 -3.40 -5.36 20.90
CA LEU A 751 -2.03 -5.69 21.26
C LEU A 751 -1.32 -6.48 20.14
N THR A 752 -2.08 -7.28 19.39
CA THR A 752 -1.61 -8.06 18.24
C THR A 752 -1.36 -7.20 16.99
N GLN A 753 -1.98 -6.01 16.88
CA GLN A 753 -1.88 -5.10 15.73
C GLN A 753 -1.05 -3.84 15.99
N PHE A 754 -0.92 -3.40 17.25
CA PHE A 754 -0.04 -2.30 17.65
C PHE A 754 0.19 -2.32 19.18
N PRO A 755 1.44 -2.43 19.67
CA PRO A 755 2.74 -2.48 18.98
C PRO A 755 3.25 -3.92 18.73
N ALA A 756 2.36 -4.87 18.43
CA ALA A 756 2.71 -6.27 18.19
C ALA A 756 3.39 -6.92 19.40
N GLY A 757 2.61 -7.08 20.46
CA GLY A 757 3.06 -7.71 21.70
C GLY A 757 1.90 -8.25 22.53
N VAL A 758 2.23 -8.59 23.76
CA VAL A 758 1.32 -9.16 24.75
C VAL A 758 1.48 -8.41 26.05
N ALA A 759 0.39 -8.25 26.78
CA ALA A 759 0.46 -7.78 28.16
C ALA A 759 0.45 -9.00 29.09
N TYR A 760 1.29 -8.92 30.12
CA TYR A 760 1.43 -9.93 31.16
C TYR A 760 1.16 -9.25 32.49
N ALA A 761 0.17 -9.76 33.23
CA ALA A 761 -0.22 -9.20 34.51
C ALA A 761 0.06 -10.20 35.64
N GLU A 762 0.76 -9.76 36.66
CA GLU A 762 0.88 -10.47 37.93
C GLU A 762 0.00 -9.79 38.96
N ILE A 763 -0.98 -10.54 39.47
CA ILE A 763 -1.92 -10.04 40.46
C ILE A 763 -1.39 -10.41 41.83
N TYR A 764 -1.35 -9.43 42.73
CA TYR A 764 -0.98 -9.54 44.12
C TYR A 764 -2.18 -9.14 44.99
N GLN A 765 -2.15 -9.49 46.26
CA GLN A 765 -3.21 -9.15 47.22
C GLN A 765 -3.57 -7.66 47.25
N HIS A 766 -2.59 -6.78 47.03
CA HIS A 766 -2.75 -5.32 47.13
C HIS A 766 -2.42 -4.57 45.83
N GLY A 767 -2.26 -5.26 44.71
CA GLY A 767 -2.00 -4.58 43.45
C GLY A 767 -1.75 -5.50 42.27
N CYS A 768 -1.47 -4.90 41.13
CA CYS A 768 -1.21 -5.60 39.87
C CYS A 768 0.07 -5.07 39.24
N ARG A 769 1.05 -5.95 38.97
CA ARG A 769 2.14 -5.63 38.05
C ARG A 769 1.65 -5.87 36.64
N LEU A 770 1.64 -4.83 35.82
CA LEU A 770 1.46 -4.98 34.39
C LEU A 770 2.82 -4.87 33.72
N GLU A 771 3.08 -5.75 32.76
CA GLU A 771 4.23 -5.70 31.85
C GLU A 771 3.73 -5.83 30.41
N PHE A 772 4.36 -5.12 29.49
CA PHE A 772 4.19 -5.36 28.06
C PHE A 772 5.45 -5.95 27.45
N GLN A 773 5.28 -7.03 26.69
CA GLN A 773 6.35 -7.70 25.97
C GLN A 773 6.05 -7.72 24.48
N THR A 774 6.99 -7.25 23.67
CA THR A 774 6.94 -7.45 22.23
C THR A 774 7.16 -8.93 21.89
N VAL A 775 6.50 -9.42 20.84
CA VAL A 775 6.83 -10.74 20.29
C VAL A 775 8.17 -10.65 19.52
N LEU A 776 9.03 -11.64 19.68
CA LEU A 776 10.35 -11.73 19.03
C LEU A 776 10.27 -12.71 17.86
N ASP A 777 10.00 -12.22 16.64
CA ASP A 777 10.01 -13.04 15.41
C ASP A 777 10.17 -12.16 14.16
N GLU A 778 10.84 -12.69 13.12
CA GLU A 778 11.04 -12.07 11.81
C GLU A 778 9.70 -11.63 11.17
N PHE A 779 8.64 -12.41 11.42
CA PHE A 779 7.26 -12.11 11.00
C PHE A 779 6.75 -10.77 11.55
N TYR A 780 7.06 -10.44 12.81
CA TYR A 780 6.66 -9.19 13.44
C TYR A 780 7.65 -8.04 13.18
N ASP A 781 8.91 -8.35 12.83
CA ASP A 781 9.85 -7.37 12.28
C ASP A 781 9.41 -6.89 10.89
N GLU A 782 8.80 -7.75 10.08
CA GLU A 782 8.17 -7.38 8.81
C GLU A 782 6.88 -6.57 9.03
N TYR A 783 6.07 -6.92 10.03
CA TYR A 783 4.89 -6.13 10.44
C TYR A 783 5.26 -4.72 10.94
N GLY A 784 6.36 -4.60 11.69
CA GLY A 784 6.96 -3.32 12.07
C GLY A 784 7.48 -2.51 10.87
N ARG A 785 7.87 -3.17 9.78
CA ARG A 785 8.30 -2.55 8.50
C ARG A 785 7.12 -2.11 7.62
N ILE A 786 5.97 -2.79 7.67
CA ILE A 786 4.77 -2.46 6.88
C ILE A 786 4.11 -1.15 7.39
N ARG A 787 4.22 -0.82 8.69
CA ARG A 787 3.85 0.50 9.23
C ARG A 787 5.03 1.46 9.21
N GLY A 788 5.16 2.25 8.15
CA GLY A 788 6.05 3.42 8.07
C GLY A 788 5.83 4.53 9.15
N ASN A 789 4.94 4.29 10.13
CA ASN A 789 4.63 5.19 11.25
C ASN A 789 5.22 4.75 12.61
N ALA A 790 5.77 3.54 12.77
CA ALA A 790 6.34 3.12 14.06
C ALA A 790 7.88 3.26 14.14
N MET A 791 8.57 3.44 13.01
CA MET A 791 10.03 3.44 12.96
C MET A 791 10.65 4.77 12.51
N GLY A 792 9.84 5.82 12.37
CA GLY A 792 10.28 7.13 11.85
C GLY A 792 9.63 8.35 12.52
N GLN A 793 9.07 8.19 13.72
CA GLN A 793 8.78 9.33 14.58
C GLN A 793 9.68 9.20 15.81
N LYS A 794 10.21 10.33 16.31
CA LYS A 794 10.52 10.48 17.74
C LYS A 794 9.43 9.74 18.51
N THR A 795 9.79 8.87 19.46
CA THR A 795 8.83 8.15 20.32
C THR A 795 7.60 9.01 20.50
N THR A 796 6.46 8.57 19.96
CA THR A 796 5.29 9.43 19.98
C THR A 796 4.94 9.68 21.46
N TYR A 797 4.30 10.81 21.77
CA TYR A 797 3.79 11.03 23.12
C TYR A 797 2.97 9.82 23.59
N ARG A 798 2.25 9.19 22.66
CA ARG A 798 1.53 7.92 22.81
C ARG A 798 2.43 6.74 23.19
N ASP A 799 3.58 6.50 22.55
CA ASP A 799 4.47 5.37 22.92
C ASP A 799 5.10 5.54 24.31
N ARG A 800 5.51 6.78 24.66
CA ARG A 800 6.03 7.07 26.00
C ARG A 800 4.95 6.97 27.06
N HIS A 801 3.72 7.37 26.73
CA HIS A 801 2.57 7.24 27.62
C HIS A 801 2.22 5.76 27.82
N SER A 802 2.11 4.98 26.75
CA SER A 802 1.83 3.55 26.82
C SER A 802 2.84 2.77 27.68
N LEU A 803 4.15 3.06 27.56
CA LEU A 803 5.16 2.39 28.39
C LEU A 803 5.00 2.69 29.89
N LYS A 804 4.56 3.90 30.26
CA LYS A 804 4.25 4.26 31.66
C LYS A 804 3.00 3.54 32.19
N ILE A 805 2.06 3.20 31.30
CA ILE A 805 0.86 2.45 31.66
C ILE A 805 1.19 0.94 31.73
N TRP A 806 1.94 0.43 30.76
CA TRP A 806 2.17 -1.00 30.60
C TRP A 806 3.24 -1.60 31.48
N ASN A 807 4.25 -0.83 31.91
CA ASN A 807 5.33 -1.33 32.76
C ASN A 807 5.23 -0.63 34.12
N ASN A 808 4.16 -0.93 34.84
CA ASN A 808 3.79 -0.22 36.05
C ASN A 808 3.17 -1.17 37.09
N PHE A 809 3.20 -0.72 38.34
CA PHE A 809 2.49 -1.36 39.43
C PHE A 809 1.26 -0.54 39.80
N TYR A 810 0.09 -1.18 39.76
CA TYR A 810 -1.19 -0.59 40.09
C TYR A 810 -1.62 -1.06 41.47
N GLU A 811 -1.44 -0.21 42.47
CA GLU A 811 -1.81 -0.50 43.84
C GLU A 811 -3.33 -0.37 44.04
N PHE A 812 -3.99 -1.38 44.60
CA PHE A 812 -5.44 -1.41 44.77
C PHE A 812 -5.92 -0.50 45.92
N ALA A 813 -5.08 -0.29 46.93
CA ALA A 813 -5.28 0.69 48.00
C ALA A 813 -3.89 1.14 48.51
N PRO A 814 -3.65 2.43 48.75
CA PRO A 814 -2.36 2.89 49.25
C PRO A 814 -2.04 2.19 50.58
N GLN A 815 -0.88 1.53 50.67
CA GLN A 815 -0.30 1.21 51.96
C GLN A 815 -0.11 2.51 52.75
N GLU A 816 -0.34 2.49 54.06
CA GLU A 816 0.26 3.50 54.92
C GLU A 816 1.78 3.38 54.76
N LYS A 817 2.31 4.23 53.87
CA LYS A 817 3.70 4.46 53.42
C LYS A 817 4.77 3.43 53.73
#